data_AF-A0A8T1UEP9-F1
#
_entry.id   AF-A0A8T1UEP9-F1
#
_cell.length_a   1.000
_cell.length_b   1.000
_cell.length_c   1.000
_cell.angle_alpha   90.00
_cell.angle_beta   90.00
_cell.angle_gamma   90.00
#
_symmetry.space_group_name_H-M   'P 1'
#
loop_
_entity.id
_entity.type
_entity.pdbx_description
1 polymer ?
#
loop_
_entity_poly.entity_id
_entity_poly.type
_entity_poly.pdbx_seq_one_letter_code
_entity_poly.pdbx_strand_id
1 'polypeptide(L)'
;MKFQSTVALFTALAAISISSVISTPGSWNSYIQSPASRDVVPENIIETSGNVKLSESNPGSQLGVAFSENKRYIGITSDRATGPLVDGTLYTPAEPESTFTFGREFGRGGFRYLTVSTSPDATVEVTGISTLFTAAPSTEDDKLREYSGYFYSDDDLLNRIWYAGASPPAITAGWANNATIENVSVDAEVFVDGAKRDRTPWPGDYGVATLSKAVPLNGDNLLSVRNALESIIAMQASNGEFPYAVADYTMLSNDQTIVTGVWDRIQRGFEFTLAKGGKNPAANSLLYNALVSYVKLADELGYGELSYAGKLFSEIAKDLKRAVNVKLWDASVGFFRDNTTALGAEFYPQDGDVLVVHFNVTESLERSATISQSLATRWNEFGAVSPEALGSISPFMTSLEIDAHLRANPGNATLAMEIMRRQWNYMLNNFSNSTTIEAYYYTGELKYPFYEAVEKNLGSYISHAHAWSTGPTASLTLQIGGLSPLKDAGKKWEFVPHAAGSNVGQLQTGYTLATVPTFGKSLDSIEISINGNIIWSNDASLWGGLGLAKGSDDYVTVSDVSNGGSFTIVAKEGICVPSIVNTSSIEYHSDDRYYTKLKDMGHLPEPVFRNDHTNLCSDWSGNLKKYSYCLPISGRKDTPFCETPDRLDLLNLRSSKSICYASVLHMLLVEVYEELQATGNTPFLAFGSLLGAVRNKTLIPFTEDADIGFVGDLQQEDALRDALRRKGYHMFFMNIWRVCVAPTHPLAGYLYDPSLPITEEYAVPYLDLYKMEQKKNGGWNVEFWKGNHGRVLPDHKVKPFSQVTINGMEFDTVYDPKYFLTKAYGSDYMTPKPRSG
;
A
#
# COMPACT_ATOMS: atom_id res chain seq x y z
N MET A 1 -15.92 14.04 12.00
CA MET A 1 -16.02 12.92 11.05
C MET A 1 -15.89 13.37 9.60
N LYS A 2 -16.95 13.71 8.83
CA LYS A 2 -16.85 13.93 7.36
C LYS A 2 -15.70 14.83 6.86
N PHE A 3 -15.42 15.96 7.52
CA PHE A 3 -14.29 16.84 7.15
C PHE A 3 -12.90 16.25 7.48
N GLN A 4 -12.79 15.38 8.49
CA GLN A 4 -11.53 14.77 8.92
C GLN A 4 -11.11 13.63 7.99
N SER A 5 -12.08 12.86 7.47
CA SER A 5 -11.86 11.72 6.58
C SER A 5 -11.19 12.10 5.25
N THR A 6 -11.56 13.26 4.69
CA THR A 6 -10.92 13.84 3.49
C THR A 6 -9.42 14.08 3.67
N VAL A 7 -8.95 14.25 4.91
CA VAL A 7 -7.56 14.67 5.18
C VAL A 7 -6.66 13.53 5.63
N ALA A 8 -7.18 12.57 6.40
CA ALA A 8 -6.41 11.41 6.87
C ALA A 8 -5.99 10.46 5.73
N LEU A 9 -6.69 10.50 4.59
CA LEU A 9 -6.34 9.74 3.38
C LEU A 9 -4.94 10.05 2.83
N PHE A 10 -4.44 11.28 3.05
CA PHE A 10 -3.24 11.80 2.38
C PHE A 10 -1.91 11.40 3.02
N THR A 11 -1.92 10.78 4.21
CA THR A 11 -0.69 10.39 4.94
C THR A 11 -0.21 8.98 4.64
N ALA A 12 -0.95 8.16 3.88
CA ALA A 12 -0.75 6.70 3.81
C ALA A 12 0.00 6.17 2.56
N LEU A 13 0.45 7.04 1.64
CA LEU A 13 0.98 6.64 0.32
C LEU A 13 2.52 6.60 0.24
N ALA A 14 3.14 5.54 0.79
CA ALA A 14 4.51 5.11 0.39
C ALA A 14 4.89 3.69 0.91
N ALA A 15 4.95 2.69 0.01
CA ALA A 15 5.66 1.41 0.20
C ALA A 15 5.93 0.77 -1.20
N ILE A 16 7.00 -0.01 -1.41
CA ILE A 16 7.48 -0.55 -2.72
C ILE A 16 7.05 -2.01 -3.05
N SER A 17 7.86 -3.08 -2.88
CA SER A 17 7.52 -4.54 -2.60
C SER A 17 8.76 -5.47 -2.59
N ILE A 18 9.06 -6.24 -1.51
CA ILE A 18 9.96 -7.45 -1.48
C ILE A 18 9.57 -8.43 -0.34
N SER A 19 9.87 -9.73 -0.52
CA SER A 19 9.57 -10.92 0.30
C SER A 19 10.07 -10.96 1.76
N SER A 20 9.42 -11.81 2.56
CA SER A 20 9.68 -11.99 4.01
C SER A 20 11.10 -12.43 4.36
N VAL A 21 11.63 -11.83 5.43
CA VAL A 21 12.81 -12.31 6.16
C VAL A 21 12.33 -12.96 7.44
N ILE A 22 12.52 -14.27 7.56
CA ILE A 22 12.35 -14.98 8.83
C ILE A 22 13.40 -14.44 9.81
N SER A 23 12.95 -13.75 10.87
CA SER A 23 13.84 -13.38 11.98
C SER A 23 14.20 -14.64 12.78
N THR A 24 15.47 -14.78 13.16
CA THR A 24 15.90 -15.89 14.02
C THR A 24 15.18 -15.79 15.37
N PRO A 25 14.65 -16.89 15.94
CA PRO A 25 13.84 -16.85 17.17
C PRO A 25 14.54 -16.16 18.34
N GLY A 26 14.07 -14.96 18.70
CA GLY A 26 14.49 -14.24 19.90
C GLY A 26 13.43 -14.29 21.01
N SER A 27 13.75 -13.69 22.15
CA SER A 27 12.88 -13.63 23.34
C SER A 27 11.52 -12.97 23.10
N TRP A 28 11.35 -12.24 21.98
CA TRP A 28 10.09 -11.62 21.59
C TRP A 28 9.02 -12.61 21.10
N ASN A 29 9.40 -13.82 20.67
CA ASN A 29 8.47 -14.79 20.07
C ASN A 29 7.34 -15.24 21.02
N SER A 30 7.52 -15.10 22.34
CA SER A 30 6.49 -15.39 23.35
C SER A 30 5.34 -14.37 23.39
N TYR A 31 5.53 -13.18 22.80
CA TYR A 31 4.53 -12.11 22.77
C TYR A 31 3.66 -12.14 21.50
N ILE A 32 4.04 -12.89 20.46
CA ILE A 32 3.27 -13.03 19.22
C ILE A 32 1.88 -13.60 19.51
N GLN A 33 0.83 -12.83 19.16
CA GLN A 33 -0.57 -13.18 19.41
C GLN A 33 -1.22 -13.97 18.26
N SER A 34 -0.67 -13.95 17.05
CA SER A 34 -1.18 -14.77 15.93
C SER A 34 -1.11 -16.27 16.23
N PRO A 35 -2.13 -17.05 15.81
CA PRO A 35 -2.11 -18.50 15.96
C PRO A 35 -1.04 -19.15 15.07
N ALA A 36 -0.67 -20.39 15.40
CA ALA A 36 0.30 -21.17 14.61
C ALA A 36 -0.32 -21.90 13.40
N SER A 37 -1.65 -21.85 13.26
CA SER A 37 -2.44 -22.47 12.20
C SER A 37 -3.75 -21.68 12.02
N ARG A 38 -4.39 -21.78 10.84
CA ARG A 38 -5.73 -21.21 10.67
C ARG A 38 -6.81 -21.95 11.45
N ASP A 39 -6.68 -23.27 11.62
CA ASP A 39 -7.54 -24.01 12.54
C ASP A 39 -7.17 -23.69 13.99
N VAL A 40 -8.07 -22.99 14.68
CA VAL A 40 -7.93 -22.61 16.09
C VAL A 40 -8.95 -23.37 16.93
N VAL A 41 -8.47 -24.00 18.01
CA VAL A 41 -9.32 -24.72 18.98
C VAL A 41 -9.41 -23.93 20.29
N PRO A 42 -10.51 -24.05 21.07
CA PRO A 42 -10.62 -23.40 22.37
C PRO A 42 -9.55 -23.86 23.36
N GLU A 43 -8.87 -22.92 24.03
CA GLU A 43 -7.83 -23.25 25.03
C GLU A 43 -8.41 -23.80 26.34
N ASN A 44 -9.55 -23.28 26.79
CA ASN A 44 -10.13 -23.55 28.11
C ASN A 44 -11.65 -23.45 28.10
N ILE A 45 -12.31 -24.26 28.93
CA ILE A 45 -13.73 -24.10 29.29
C ILE A 45 -13.81 -23.17 30.51
N ILE A 46 -14.58 -22.08 30.40
CA ILE A 46 -14.65 -21.04 31.45
C ILE A 46 -15.80 -21.30 32.43
N GLU A 47 -16.98 -21.66 31.93
CA GLU A 47 -18.19 -21.90 32.71
C GLU A 47 -19.06 -22.96 32.02
N THR A 48 -19.79 -23.74 32.82
CA THR A 48 -20.81 -24.68 32.35
C THR A 48 -22.03 -24.59 33.28
N SER A 49 -23.24 -24.49 32.73
CA SER A 49 -24.47 -24.48 33.53
C SER A 49 -25.59 -25.29 32.86
N GLY A 50 -26.48 -25.87 33.68
CA GLY A 50 -27.58 -26.73 33.23
C GLY A 50 -27.66 -28.06 33.99
N ASN A 51 -28.79 -28.77 33.85
CA ASN A 51 -29.00 -30.11 34.41
C ASN A 51 -29.15 -31.11 33.26
N VAL A 52 -28.15 -31.96 33.02
CA VAL A 52 -28.23 -33.01 32.01
C VAL A 52 -29.06 -34.18 32.56
N LYS A 53 -30.28 -34.39 32.04
CA LYS A 53 -31.04 -35.62 32.26
C LYS A 53 -30.77 -36.61 31.12
N LEU A 54 -30.03 -37.66 31.45
CA LEU A 54 -29.77 -38.80 30.57
C LEU A 54 -31.02 -39.68 30.42
N SER A 55 -31.97 -39.26 29.59
CA SER A 55 -33.06 -40.13 29.14
C SER A 55 -33.52 -39.75 27.73
N GLU A 56 -33.01 -40.51 26.77
CA GLU A 56 -33.40 -40.61 25.35
C GLU A 56 -33.03 -39.40 24.46
N SER A 57 -32.43 -39.72 23.30
CA SER A 57 -32.04 -38.77 22.27
C SER A 57 -33.25 -38.35 21.44
N ASN A 58 -33.75 -37.14 21.65
CA ASN A 58 -34.89 -36.60 20.89
C ASN A 58 -34.45 -36.12 19.49
N PRO A 59 -35.06 -36.64 18.40
CA PRO A 59 -34.88 -36.08 17.06
C PRO A 59 -35.31 -34.61 17.01
N GLY A 60 -34.50 -33.74 16.38
CA GLY A 60 -34.75 -32.29 16.34
C GLY A 60 -34.03 -31.47 17.41
N SER A 61 -33.07 -32.06 18.12
CA SER A 61 -32.16 -31.34 19.02
C SER A 61 -31.34 -30.29 18.26
N GLN A 62 -31.11 -29.12 18.88
CA GLN A 62 -30.32 -28.04 18.28
C GLN A 62 -29.14 -27.64 19.16
N LEU A 63 -28.02 -27.35 18.49
CA LEU A 63 -26.85 -26.71 19.10
C LEU A 63 -26.92 -25.20 18.80
N GLY A 64 -26.90 -24.39 19.86
CA GLY A 64 -26.80 -22.94 19.78
C GLY A 64 -25.36 -22.48 19.94
N VAL A 65 -24.94 -21.47 19.18
CA VAL A 65 -23.66 -20.77 19.36
C VAL A 65 -23.85 -19.25 19.45
N ALA A 66 -23.06 -18.60 20.30
CA ALA A 66 -22.99 -17.15 20.43
C ALA A 66 -21.56 -16.68 20.71
N PHE A 67 -21.22 -15.48 20.27
CA PHE A 67 -19.85 -14.97 20.20
C PHE A 67 -19.67 -13.75 21.10
N SER A 68 -18.50 -13.56 21.70
CA SER A 68 -18.18 -12.34 22.45
C SER A 68 -16.69 -11.99 22.42
N GLU A 69 -16.35 -10.71 22.33
CA GLU A 69 -14.97 -10.25 22.54
C GLU A 69 -14.58 -10.15 24.03
N ASN A 70 -15.54 -9.89 24.92
CA ASN A 70 -15.29 -9.67 26.35
C ASN A 70 -16.09 -10.63 27.26
N LYS A 71 -15.43 -11.12 28.32
CA LYS A 71 -16.01 -12.06 29.29
C LYS A 71 -17.29 -11.56 29.97
N ARG A 72 -17.51 -10.25 30.05
CA ARG A 72 -18.72 -9.63 30.62
C ARG A 72 -19.98 -9.89 29.78
N TYR A 73 -19.81 -10.22 28.50
CA TYR A 73 -20.91 -10.43 27.55
C TYR A 73 -21.12 -11.91 27.19
N ILE A 74 -20.39 -12.83 27.83
CA ILE A 74 -20.64 -14.28 27.69
C ILE A 74 -22.10 -14.58 28.05
N GLY A 75 -22.79 -15.22 27.11
CA GLY A 75 -24.17 -15.64 27.23
C GLY A 75 -24.67 -16.24 25.93
N ILE A 76 -25.94 -16.63 25.88
CA ILE A 76 -26.59 -17.20 24.68
C ILE A 76 -26.84 -16.17 23.56
N THR A 77 -26.50 -14.91 23.78
CA THR A 77 -26.70 -13.81 22.84
C THR A 77 -25.35 -13.23 22.49
N SER A 78 -25.01 -13.20 21.19
CA SER A 78 -23.74 -12.65 20.74
C SER A 78 -23.62 -11.15 21.02
N ASP A 79 -22.41 -10.64 21.24
CA ASP A 79 -22.18 -9.20 21.29
C ASP A 79 -22.35 -8.56 19.89
N ARG A 80 -22.51 -7.23 19.87
CA ARG A 80 -23.16 -6.50 18.76
C ARG A 80 -22.23 -6.28 17.57
N ALA A 81 -22.05 -7.32 16.77
CA ALA A 81 -21.24 -7.38 15.56
C ALA A 81 -21.91 -6.81 14.30
N THR A 82 -23.25 -6.68 14.28
CA THR A 82 -24.03 -6.20 13.11
C THR A 82 -24.71 -4.84 13.31
N GLY A 83 -24.24 -4.02 14.26
CA GLY A 83 -24.75 -2.66 14.46
C GLY A 83 -25.74 -2.53 15.63
N PRO A 84 -26.82 -1.74 15.49
CA PRO A 84 -27.80 -1.51 16.57
C PRO A 84 -28.75 -2.70 16.81
N LEU A 85 -28.69 -3.76 16.00
CA LEU A 85 -29.39 -5.01 16.24
C LEU A 85 -28.62 -5.88 17.26
N VAL A 86 -29.31 -6.88 17.80
CA VAL A 86 -28.74 -7.84 18.76
C VAL A 86 -28.53 -9.16 18.01
N ASP A 87 -27.30 -9.64 17.95
CA ASP A 87 -26.88 -10.69 17.01
C ASP A 87 -27.38 -12.12 17.31
N GLY A 88 -28.01 -12.29 18.47
CA GLY A 88 -28.74 -13.50 18.87
C GLY A 88 -27.85 -14.74 19.08
N THR A 89 -28.53 -15.88 19.17
CA THR A 89 -27.92 -17.22 19.07
C THR A 89 -28.06 -17.70 17.62
N LEU A 90 -27.01 -18.30 17.05
CA LEU A 90 -27.13 -19.09 15.83
C LEU A 90 -27.43 -20.55 16.21
N TYR A 91 -28.38 -21.19 15.52
CA TYR A 91 -28.73 -22.59 15.77
C TYR A 91 -28.37 -23.48 14.59
N THR A 92 -27.96 -24.69 14.89
CA THR A 92 -27.72 -25.77 13.92
C THR A 92 -28.33 -27.10 14.41
N PRO A 93 -28.75 -28.02 13.52
CA PRO A 93 -29.14 -29.37 13.91
C PRO A 93 -28.01 -30.11 14.64
N ALA A 94 -28.34 -30.78 15.74
CA ALA A 94 -27.43 -31.64 16.48
C ALA A 94 -27.68 -33.12 16.13
N GLU A 95 -27.40 -33.50 14.87
CA GLU A 95 -27.53 -34.88 14.42
C GLU A 95 -26.39 -35.77 14.97
N PRO A 96 -26.65 -37.03 15.37
CA PRO A 96 -25.62 -37.93 15.91
C PRO A 96 -24.46 -38.18 14.93
N GLU A 97 -23.24 -38.28 15.45
CA GLU A 97 -22.01 -38.55 14.67
C GLU A 97 -21.78 -37.60 13.47
N SER A 98 -22.29 -36.37 13.54
CA SER A 98 -22.19 -35.37 12.48
C SER A 98 -21.21 -34.24 12.80
N THR A 99 -20.77 -33.53 11.78
CA THR A 99 -20.01 -32.28 11.91
C THR A 99 -20.74 -31.19 11.14
N PHE A 100 -20.87 -30.01 11.76
CA PHE A 100 -21.51 -28.85 11.13
C PHE A 100 -20.58 -27.65 11.14
N THR A 101 -20.53 -26.93 10.02
CA THR A 101 -19.76 -25.69 9.86
C THR A 101 -20.71 -24.59 9.42
N PHE A 102 -20.78 -23.49 10.17
CA PHE A 102 -21.55 -22.32 9.77
C PHE A 102 -20.91 -21.68 8.52
N GLY A 103 -21.72 -21.39 7.51
CA GLY A 103 -21.29 -20.65 6.32
C GLY A 103 -20.81 -19.23 6.64
N ARG A 104 -20.05 -18.62 5.73
CA ARG A 104 -19.45 -17.28 5.91
C ARG A 104 -20.51 -16.19 6.17
N GLU A 105 -21.70 -16.34 5.60
CA GLU A 105 -22.87 -15.47 5.80
C GLU A 105 -23.30 -15.36 7.28
N PHE A 106 -22.97 -16.36 8.11
CA PHE A 106 -23.24 -16.35 9.54
C PHE A 106 -22.14 -15.69 10.38
N GLY A 107 -20.97 -15.36 9.81
CA GLY A 107 -19.80 -14.88 10.53
C GLY A 107 -20.02 -13.60 11.35
N ARG A 108 -19.88 -13.70 12.68
CA ARG A 108 -20.03 -12.58 13.64
C ARG A 108 -18.74 -11.78 13.90
N GLY A 109 -17.72 -11.94 13.05
CA GLY A 109 -16.48 -11.17 13.14
C GLY A 109 -15.51 -11.72 14.18
N GLY A 110 -14.62 -10.88 14.66
CA GLY A 110 -13.69 -11.20 15.73
C GLY A 110 -14.40 -11.48 17.06
N PHE A 111 -13.97 -12.55 17.73
CA PHE A 111 -14.44 -12.93 19.07
C PHE A 111 -13.29 -13.59 19.85
N ARG A 112 -13.42 -13.63 21.17
CA ARG A 112 -12.50 -14.34 22.09
C ARG A 112 -13.19 -15.47 22.85
N TYR A 113 -14.51 -15.36 23.04
CA TYR A 113 -15.32 -16.30 23.79
C TYR A 113 -16.43 -16.83 22.88
N LEU A 114 -16.62 -18.15 22.90
CA LEU A 114 -17.70 -18.85 22.22
C LEU A 114 -18.58 -19.51 23.28
N THR A 115 -19.84 -19.11 23.37
CA THR A 115 -20.86 -19.82 24.13
C THR A 115 -21.42 -20.93 23.25
N VAL A 116 -21.51 -22.14 23.79
CA VAL A 116 -22.26 -23.25 23.18
C VAL A 116 -23.42 -23.61 24.09
N SER A 117 -24.62 -23.76 23.53
CA SER A 117 -25.85 -24.10 24.24
C SER A 117 -26.61 -25.23 23.54
N THR A 118 -27.52 -25.89 24.25
CA THR A 118 -28.40 -26.93 23.70
C THR A 118 -29.87 -26.57 23.92
N SER A 119 -30.75 -27.17 23.13
CA SER A 119 -32.21 -27.14 23.39
C SER A 119 -32.55 -27.81 24.75
N PRO A 120 -33.55 -27.31 25.52
CA PRO A 120 -33.75 -27.68 26.93
C PRO A 120 -33.94 -29.17 27.26
N ASP A 121 -34.44 -29.96 26.30
CA ASP A 121 -34.84 -31.37 26.49
C ASP A 121 -33.91 -32.35 25.76
N ALA A 122 -32.64 -31.95 25.54
CA ALA A 122 -31.65 -32.74 24.79
C ALA A 122 -30.29 -32.81 25.49
N THR A 123 -29.72 -34.02 25.52
CA THR A 123 -28.28 -34.20 25.79
C THR A 123 -27.54 -34.28 24.47
N VAL A 124 -26.59 -33.37 24.24
CA VAL A 124 -25.69 -33.38 23.08
C VAL A 124 -24.26 -33.52 23.60
N GLU A 125 -23.53 -34.52 23.10
CA GLU A 125 -22.09 -34.64 23.33
C GLU A 125 -21.36 -33.87 22.23
N VAL A 126 -20.54 -32.88 22.61
CA VAL A 126 -19.72 -32.10 21.67
C VAL A 126 -18.29 -32.61 21.78
N THR A 127 -17.88 -33.42 20.81
CA THR A 127 -16.56 -34.08 20.79
C THR A 127 -15.43 -33.18 20.28
N GLY A 128 -15.75 -32.07 19.61
CA GLY A 128 -14.79 -31.09 19.12
C GLY A 128 -15.43 -29.76 18.73
N ILE A 129 -14.66 -28.69 18.89
CA ILE A 129 -14.99 -27.32 18.44
C ILE A 129 -13.71 -26.73 17.84
N SER A 130 -13.81 -26.11 16.67
CA SER A 130 -12.76 -25.28 16.08
C SER A 130 -13.37 -24.05 15.42
N THR A 131 -12.54 -23.06 15.14
CA THR A 131 -12.85 -21.90 14.30
C THR A 131 -11.73 -21.68 13.30
N LEU A 132 -12.08 -21.22 12.09
CA LEU A 132 -11.11 -20.82 11.09
C LEU A 132 -10.69 -19.37 11.35
N PHE A 133 -9.39 -19.12 11.51
CA PHE A 133 -8.80 -17.80 11.64
C PHE A 133 -8.75 -17.13 10.26
N THR A 134 -9.55 -16.08 10.07
CA THR A 134 -9.78 -15.41 8.77
C THR A 134 -9.03 -14.09 8.62
N ALA A 135 -8.38 -13.58 9.65
CA ALA A 135 -7.52 -12.40 9.54
C ALA A 135 -6.25 -12.70 8.74
N ALA A 136 -5.65 -11.65 8.18
CA ALA A 136 -4.53 -11.72 7.24
C ALA A 136 -4.76 -12.78 6.14
N PRO A 137 -5.86 -12.71 5.36
CA PRO A 137 -6.24 -13.74 4.39
C PRO A 137 -5.20 -13.97 3.28
N SER A 138 -4.32 -13.00 2.98
CA SER A 138 -3.23 -13.18 2.00
C SER A 138 -1.96 -13.83 2.56
N THR A 139 -1.92 -14.13 3.87
CA THR A 139 -0.76 -14.77 4.52
C THR A 139 -0.94 -16.29 4.50
N GLU A 140 0.10 -17.03 4.11
CA GLU A 140 0.09 -18.50 4.14
C GLU A 140 -0.12 -19.03 5.57
N ASP A 141 -0.80 -20.18 5.70
CA ASP A 141 -1.26 -20.73 6.97
C ASP A 141 -0.12 -21.03 7.97
N ASP A 142 1.05 -21.41 7.48
CA ASP A 142 2.26 -21.66 8.27
C ASP A 142 3.03 -20.37 8.64
N LYS A 143 2.65 -19.22 8.07
CA LYS A 143 3.36 -17.93 8.19
C LYS A 143 2.62 -16.88 9.01
N LEU A 144 1.48 -17.20 9.62
CA LEU A 144 0.72 -16.27 10.48
C LEU A 144 1.55 -15.68 11.64
N ARG A 145 2.67 -16.33 12.02
CA ARG A 145 3.61 -15.87 13.06
C ARG A 145 4.91 -15.25 12.50
N GLU A 146 5.08 -15.14 11.18
CA GLU A 146 6.25 -14.52 10.53
C GLU A 146 6.08 -12.99 10.42
N TYR A 147 6.28 -12.29 11.53
CA TYR A 147 6.20 -10.82 11.55
C TYR A 147 7.44 -10.23 10.85
N SER A 148 7.22 -9.23 9.99
CA SER A 148 8.28 -8.52 9.24
C SER A 148 9.07 -7.53 10.11
N GLY A 149 8.64 -7.32 11.34
CA GLY A 149 9.32 -6.53 12.35
C GLY A 149 9.11 -7.08 13.75
N TYR A 150 9.90 -6.60 14.70
CA TYR A 150 9.90 -7.05 16.08
C TYR A 150 10.23 -5.92 17.05
N PHE A 151 9.83 -6.09 18.31
CA PHE A 151 10.21 -5.24 19.42
C PHE A 151 10.41 -6.08 20.68
N TYR A 152 11.40 -5.72 21.48
CA TYR A 152 11.65 -6.31 22.77
C TYR A 152 12.34 -5.30 23.68
N SER A 153 11.92 -5.21 24.93
CA SER A 153 12.62 -4.47 25.97
C SER A 153 12.62 -5.23 27.30
N ASP A 154 13.38 -4.71 28.26
CA ASP A 154 13.34 -5.13 29.67
C ASP A 154 12.08 -4.68 30.43
N ASP A 155 11.17 -3.96 29.76
CA ASP A 155 9.84 -3.61 30.27
C ASP A 155 8.76 -4.49 29.59
N ASP A 156 8.36 -5.56 30.28
CA ASP A 156 7.34 -6.52 29.83
C ASP A 156 6.03 -5.86 29.36
N LEU A 157 5.65 -4.75 30.00
CA LEU A 157 4.44 -4.02 29.62
C LEU A 157 4.58 -3.41 28.23
N LEU A 158 5.75 -2.86 27.86
CA LEU A 158 5.98 -2.32 26.51
C LEU A 158 5.96 -3.42 25.45
N ASN A 159 6.50 -4.60 25.76
CA ASN A 159 6.42 -5.78 24.90
C ASN A 159 4.95 -6.15 24.63
N ARG A 160 4.15 -6.28 25.69
CA ARG A 160 2.70 -6.56 25.59
C ARG A 160 1.95 -5.48 24.81
N ILE A 161 2.29 -4.20 25.02
CA ILE A 161 1.70 -3.06 24.29
C ILE A 161 1.99 -3.15 22.80
N TRP A 162 3.25 -3.38 22.41
CA TRP A 162 3.64 -3.47 21.00
C TRP A 162 2.93 -4.63 20.31
N TYR A 163 2.96 -5.83 20.89
CA TYR A 163 2.36 -7.01 20.27
C TYR A 163 0.82 -6.98 20.22
N ALA A 164 0.17 -6.30 21.17
CA ALA A 164 -1.28 -6.07 21.12
C ALA A 164 -1.71 -5.13 19.98
N GLY A 165 -0.83 -4.21 19.55
CA GLY A 165 -1.07 -3.35 18.38
C GLY A 165 -0.51 -3.91 17.07
N ALA A 166 0.35 -4.93 17.14
CA ALA A 166 1.00 -5.54 15.98
C ALA A 166 0.14 -6.57 15.21
N SER A 167 -1.10 -6.82 15.65
CA SER A 167 -2.03 -7.76 15.00
C SER A 167 -3.37 -7.08 14.61
N PRO A 168 -3.35 -5.95 13.87
CA PRO A 168 -4.56 -5.19 13.53
C PRO A 168 -5.44 -5.94 12.49
N PRO A 169 -6.75 -5.66 12.45
CA PRO A 169 -7.70 -6.43 11.64
C PRO A 169 -7.59 -6.18 10.12
N ALA A 170 -7.67 -7.26 9.35
CA ALA A 170 -7.77 -7.24 7.89
C ALA A 170 -8.70 -8.37 7.42
N ILE A 171 -9.48 -8.12 6.35
CA ILE A 171 -10.52 -9.02 5.81
C ILE A 171 -10.45 -9.05 4.27
N THR A 172 -11.21 -9.91 3.59
CA THR A 172 -11.39 -9.81 2.13
C THR A 172 -12.53 -8.87 1.76
N ALA A 173 -12.36 -8.07 0.71
CA ALA A 173 -13.45 -7.40 -0.01
C ALA A 173 -14.42 -8.45 -0.58
N GLY A 174 -15.70 -8.12 -0.79
CA GLY A 174 -16.68 -9.17 -1.13
C GLY A 174 -17.00 -10.04 0.08
N TRP A 175 -17.10 -9.38 1.23
CA TRP A 175 -17.64 -9.91 2.46
C TRP A 175 -19.14 -10.29 2.14
N ALA A 176 -19.73 -11.36 2.73
CA ALA A 176 -21.12 -11.95 2.58
C ALA A 176 -22.19 -11.96 3.77
N ASN A 177 -22.07 -11.39 4.97
CA ASN A 177 -21.05 -10.44 5.36
C ASN A 177 -21.12 -9.23 4.33
N ASN A 178 -22.29 -9.01 3.67
CA ASN A 178 -22.50 -8.89 2.20
C ASN A 178 -22.07 -7.62 1.43
N ALA A 179 -21.15 -6.84 1.98
CA ALA A 179 -20.57 -5.69 1.29
C ALA A 179 -19.41 -6.10 0.35
N THR A 180 -19.58 -5.87 -0.95
CA THR A 180 -18.44 -5.69 -1.85
C THR A 180 -17.84 -4.31 -1.61
N ILE A 181 -16.57 -4.26 -1.20
CA ILE A 181 -15.82 -3.01 -1.09
C ILE A 181 -15.61 -2.50 -2.52
N GLU A 182 -15.93 -1.23 -2.78
CA GLU A 182 -15.99 -0.70 -4.15
C GLU A 182 -14.60 -0.68 -4.79
N ASN A 183 -14.55 -1.01 -6.09
CA ASN A 183 -13.37 -0.94 -6.94
C ASN A 183 -12.17 -1.83 -6.50
N VAL A 184 -12.44 -2.89 -5.73
CA VAL A 184 -11.48 -3.96 -5.43
C VAL A 184 -12.12 -5.33 -5.70
N SER A 185 -11.33 -6.35 -6.05
CA SER A 185 -11.85 -7.69 -6.35
C SER A 185 -12.40 -8.40 -5.10
N VAL A 186 -13.36 -9.31 -5.28
CA VAL A 186 -14.04 -10.06 -4.18
C VAL A 186 -13.16 -11.05 -3.40
N ASP A 187 -11.87 -11.10 -3.70
CA ASP A 187 -10.86 -11.88 -2.97
C ASP A 187 -9.70 -11.00 -2.45
N ALA A 188 -9.73 -9.68 -2.70
CA ALA A 188 -8.67 -8.76 -2.30
C ALA A 188 -8.69 -8.51 -0.78
N GLU A 189 -7.55 -8.62 -0.11
CA GLU A 189 -7.45 -8.23 1.30
C GLU A 189 -7.56 -6.70 1.47
N VAL A 190 -8.27 -6.26 2.50
CA VAL A 190 -8.51 -4.86 2.84
C VAL A 190 -8.31 -4.66 4.35
N PHE A 191 -7.60 -3.60 4.72
CA PHE A 191 -7.38 -3.20 6.11
C PHE A 191 -8.63 -2.53 6.67
N VAL A 192 -9.01 -2.78 7.93
CA VAL A 192 -10.27 -2.26 8.49
C VAL A 192 -10.11 -1.64 9.87
N ASP A 193 -11.14 -0.93 10.33
CA ASP A 193 -11.20 -0.34 11.67
C ASP A 193 -11.20 -1.41 12.78
N GLY A 194 -12.07 -2.41 12.66
CA GLY A 194 -12.41 -3.31 13.77
C GLY A 194 -12.60 -4.76 13.35
N ALA A 195 -12.30 -5.70 14.25
CA ALA A 195 -12.48 -7.13 13.97
C ALA A 195 -13.94 -7.59 14.12
N LYS A 196 -14.65 -7.13 15.16
CA LYS A 196 -16.04 -7.55 15.47
C LYS A 196 -17.09 -6.82 14.64
N ARG A 197 -17.10 -5.49 14.71
CA ARG A 197 -18.15 -4.63 14.15
C ARG A 197 -17.56 -3.59 13.21
N ASP A 198 -18.44 -2.94 12.46
CA ASP A 198 -18.17 -2.09 11.28
C ASP A 198 -17.39 -2.83 10.19
N ARG A 199 -16.14 -3.24 10.45
CA ARG A 199 -15.31 -4.09 9.56
C ARG A 199 -15.13 -3.44 8.18
N THR A 200 -14.88 -2.13 8.15
CA THR A 200 -14.77 -1.36 6.91
C THR A 200 -13.53 -0.46 6.87
N PRO A 201 -13.15 0.02 5.67
CA PRO A 201 -12.17 1.09 5.56
C PRO A 201 -12.63 2.41 6.17
N TRP A 202 -11.97 2.82 7.27
CA TRP A 202 -12.14 4.14 7.88
C TRP A 202 -10.86 4.96 7.68
N PRO A 203 -10.91 6.10 6.95
CA PRO A 203 -9.74 6.95 6.74
C PRO A 203 -9.13 7.49 8.05
N GLY A 204 -9.95 7.67 9.09
CA GLY A 204 -9.49 8.15 10.40
C GLY A 204 -8.47 7.21 11.05
N ASP A 205 -8.78 5.92 11.08
CA ASP A 205 -7.92 4.86 11.60
C ASP A 205 -6.56 4.83 10.93
N TYR A 206 -6.50 5.01 9.61
CA TYR A 206 -5.26 4.98 8.85
C TYR A 206 -4.29 6.11 9.18
N GLY A 207 -4.74 7.19 9.83
CA GLY A 207 -3.86 8.20 10.41
C GLY A 207 -2.95 7.67 11.52
N VAL A 208 -3.32 6.56 12.18
CA VAL A 208 -2.51 5.86 13.18
C VAL A 208 -2.08 4.48 12.67
N ALA A 209 -3.04 3.67 12.24
CA ALA A 209 -2.88 2.25 12.01
C ALA A 209 -1.98 1.90 10.81
N THR A 210 -1.79 2.81 9.85
CA THR A 210 -0.89 2.58 8.70
C THR A 210 0.54 2.35 9.16
N LEU A 211 1.06 3.19 10.06
CA LEU A 211 2.41 3.04 10.61
C LEU A 211 2.49 1.80 11.52
N SER A 212 1.43 1.53 12.28
CA SER A 212 1.33 0.33 13.12
C SER A 212 1.21 -0.98 12.34
N LYS A 213 0.83 -0.96 11.05
CA LYS A 213 0.96 -2.12 10.13
C LYS A 213 2.32 -2.14 9.44
N ALA A 214 2.86 -0.98 9.06
CA ALA A 214 4.14 -0.85 8.34
C ALA A 214 5.38 -1.30 9.14
N VAL A 215 5.28 -1.34 10.47
CA VAL A 215 6.34 -1.86 11.35
C VAL A 215 6.28 -3.41 11.46
N PRO A 216 5.21 -4.04 11.96
CA PRO A 216 5.18 -5.48 12.23
C PRO A 216 4.80 -6.37 11.05
N LEU A 217 3.97 -5.89 10.10
CA LEU A 217 3.26 -6.72 9.12
C LEU A 217 3.38 -6.19 7.68
N ASN A 218 4.50 -5.58 7.34
CA ASN A 218 4.79 -5.01 6.04
C ASN A 218 5.30 -6.05 5.01
N GLY A 219 5.17 -7.35 5.31
CA GLY A 219 5.50 -8.43 4.37
C GLY A 219 4.61 -8.45 3.12
N ASP A 220 3.36 -7.96 3.25
CA ASP A 220 2.47 -7.68 2.10
C ASP A 220 2.76 -6.32 1.44
N ASN A 221 3.68 -5.55 2.00
CA ASN A 221 4.03 -4.21 1.56
C ASN A 221 2.80 -3.24 1.52
N LEU A 222 2.00 -3.35 2.58
CA LEU A 222 0.77 -2.59 2.81
C LEU A 222 -0.33 -2.84 1.77
N LEU A 223 -0.33 -3.99 1.08
CA LEU A 223 -1.33 -4.34 0.07
C LEU A 223 -2.76 -4.10 0.58
N SER A 224 -3.08 -4.56 1.80
CA SER A 224 -4.44 -4.36 2.34
C SER A 224 -4.78 -2.91 2.65
N VAL A 225 -3.77 -2.06 2.94
CA VAL A 225 -3.96 -0.61 3.09
C VAL A 225 -4.16 0.03 1.72
N ARG A 226 -3.40 -0.36 0.68
CA ARG A 226 -3.57 0.17 -0.69
C ARG A 226 -4.97 -0.11 -1.21
N ASN A 227 -5.44 -1.35 -1.11
CA ASN A 227 -6.78 -1.75 -1.53
C ASN A 227 -7.86 -0.93 -0.80
N ALA A 228 -7.66 -0.63 0.50
CA ALA A 228 -8.52 0.26 1.24
C ALA A 228 -8.50 1.71 0.71
N LEU A 229 -7.32 2.29 0.49
CA LEU A 229 -7.17 3.64 -0.05
C LEU A 229 -7.80 3.76 -1.45
N GLU A 230 -7.62 2.77 -2.32
CA GLU A 230 -8.23 2.71 -3.64
C GLU A 230 -9.77 2.73 -3.56
N SER A 231 -10.36 1.95 -2.64
CA SER A 231 -11.82 1.96 -2.41
C SER A 231 -12.34 3.32 -1.89
N ILE A 232 -11.61 3.99 -0.99
CA ILE A 232 -11.97 5.34 -0.51
C ILE A 232 -11.89 6.37 -1.65
N ILE A 233 -10.90 6.25 -2.54
CA ILE A 233 -10.71 7.15 -3.68
C ILE A 233 -11.80 6.95 -4.75
N ALA A 234 -12.22 5.70 -4.99
CA ALA A 234 -13.32 5.37 -5.90
C ALA A 234 -14.63 6.05 -5.47
N MET A 235 -14.97 5.94 -4.18
CA MET A 235 -16.16 6.52 -3.55
C MET A 235 -16.16 8.05 -3.38
N GLN A 236 -15.17 8.78 -3.93
CA GLN A 236 -15.19 10.25 -3.86
C GLN A 236 -16.41 10.81 -4.60
N ALA A 237 -17.21 11.62 -3.90
CA ALA A 237 -18.34 12.31 -4.50
C ALA A 237 -17.89 13.34 -5.55
N SER A 238 -18.77 13.63 -6.52
CA SER A 238 -18.49 14.55 -7.64
C SER A 238 -18.16 15.99 -7.22
N ASN A 239 -18.44 16.37 -5.98
CA ASN A 239 -18.07 17.64 -5.37
C ASN A 239 -16.66 17.66 -4.74
N GLY A 240 -15.93 16.54 -4.77
CA GLY A 240 -14.61 16.37 -4.13
C GLY A 240 -14.64 15.79 -2.70
N GLU A 241 -15.81 15.57 -2.10
CA GLU A 241 -15.94 15.02 -0.75
C GLU A 241 -15.57 13.52 -0.74
N PHE A 242 -14.56 13.11 0.03
CA PHE A 242 -14.29 11.70 0.30
C PHE A 242 -15.28 11.15 1.34
N PRO A 243 -15.62 9.85 1.28
CA PRO A 243 -16.53 9.24 2.25
C PRO A 243 -15.91 9.23 3.65
N TYR A 244 -16.76 9.17 4.69
CA TYR A 244 -16.27 9.08 6.06
C TYR A 244 -15.82 7.67 6.47
N ALA A 245 -16.36 6.66 5.78
CA ALA A 245 -16.04 5.24 5.83
C ALA A 245 -16.52 4.62 4.52
N VAL A 246 -15.89 3.53 4.06
CA VAL A 246 -16.35 2.76 2.90
C VAL A 246 -17.44 1.80 3.37
N ALA A 247 -18.69 2.21 3.22
CA ALA A 247 -19.87 1.44 3.61
C ALA A 247 -20.81 1.27 2.42
N ASP A 248 -21.13 0.03 2.07
CA ASP A 248 -22.23 -0.23 1.14
C ASP A 248 -23.56 0.00 1.84
N TYR A 249 -24.20 1.11 1.48
CA TYR A 249 -25.65 1.26 1.58
C TYR A 249 -26.16 1.99 0.33
N THR A 250 -25.94 1.39 -0.84
CA THR A 250 -26.68 1.67 -2.08
C THR A 250 -26.75 3.15 -2.51
N MET A 251 -25.63 3.86 -2.65
CA MET A 251 -25.54 5.10 -3.45
C MET A 251 -24.08 5.52 -3.72
N LEU A 252 -23.60 5.38 -4.96
CA LEU A 252 -23.16 6.47 -5.87
C LEU A 252 -22.33 5.96 -7.08
N SER A 253 -22.94 6.00 -8.27
CA SER A 253 -22.31 6.15 -9.61
C SER A 253 -21.00 5.40 -9.97
N ASN A 254 -21.13 4.39 -10.82
CA ASN A 254 -20.06 3.82 -11.65
C ASN A 254 -19.26 4.91 -12.41
N ASP A 255 -17.97 5.08 -12.11
CA ASP A 255 -17.02 5.79 -12.99
C ASP A 255 -15.57 5.30 -12.79
N GLN A 256 -15.14 4.36 -13.63
CA GLN A 256 -13.97 3.48 -13.41
C GLN A 256 -12.61 4.00 -13.95
N THR A 257 -12.47 5.30 -14.26
CA THR A 257 -11.20 5.82 -14.82
C THR A 257 -10.21 6.27 -13.72
N ILE A 258 -9.30 5.38 -13.33
CA ILE A 258 -8.35 5.60 -12.21
C ILE A 258 -6.89 5.31 -12.60
N VAL A 259 -6.20 6.31 -13.17
CA VAL A 259 -4.77 6.63 -12.89
C VAL A 259 -4.58 8.14 -13.03
N THR A 260 -4.95 8.72 -14.18
CA THR A 260 -5.05 10.19 -14.38
C THR A 260 -6.09 10.80 -13.44
N GLY A 261 -7.24 10.12 -13.29
CA GLY A 261 -8.30 10.53 -12.38
C GLY A 261 -7.90 10.61 -10.91
N VAL A 262 -6.82 9.96 -10.44
CA VAL A 262 -6.39 10.06 -9.04
C VAL A 262 -5.93 11.48 -8.72
N TRP A 263 -5.08 12.08 -9.54
CA TRP A 263 -4.60 13.45 -9.31
C TRP A 263 -5.75 14.46 -9.29
N ASP A 264 -6.65 14.36 -10.27
CA ASP A 264 -7.82 15.25 -10.35
C ASP A 264 -8.81 15.02 -9.19
N ARG A 265 -8.99 13.78 -8.71
CA ARG A 265 -9.76 13.45 -7.50
C ARG A 265 -9.11 14.07 -6.26
N ILE A 266 -7.80 13.91 -6.10
CA ILE A 266 -7.01 14.55 -5.04
C ILE A 266 -7.19 16.07 -5.05
N GLN A 267 -7.02 16.71 -6.21
CA GLN A 267 -7.17 18.17 -6.36
C GLN A 267 -8.60 18.63 -6.00
N ARG A 268 -9.65 17.93 -6.44
CA ARG A 268 -11.04 18.23 -6.04
C ARG A 268 -11.26 18.11 -4.53
N GLY A 269 -10.60 17.15 -3.88
CA GLY A 269 -10.61 17.03 -2.41
C GLY A 269 -10.01 18.25 -1.71
N PHE A 270 -8.93 18.80 -2.26
CA PHE A 270 -8.34 20.06 -1.79
C PHE A 270 -9.26 21.26 -2.01
N GLU A 271 -9.82 21.42 -3.20
CA GLU A 271 -10.75 22.50 -3.54
C GLU A 271 -12.00 22.49 -2.65
N PHE A 272 -12.59 21.30 -2.43
CA PHE A 272 -13.71 21.11 -1.50
C PHE A 272 -13.34 21.52 -0.07
N THR A 273 -12.19 21.06 0.43
CA THR A 273 -11.77 21.31 1.82
C THR A 273 -11.52 22.81 2.06
N LEU A 274 -10.85 23.47 1.10
CA LEU A 274 -10.62 24.91 1.12
C LEU A 274 -11.92 25.72 1.08
N ALA A 275 -12.95 25.25 0.35
CA ALA A 275 -14.24 25.91 0.27
C ALA A 275 -15.09 25.81 1.57
N LYS A 276 -14.78 24.87 2.48
CA LYS A 276 -15.59 24.62 3.69
C LYS A 276 -15.17 25.40 4.94
N GLY A 277 -13.97 25.97 4.99
CA GLY A 277 -13.59 27.02 5.96
C GLY A 277 -13.81 26.69 7.44
N GLY A 278 -13.27 25.57 7.94
CA GLY A 278 -13.32 25.22 9.36
C GLY A 278 -12.62 26.25 10.26
N LYS A 279 -13.16 26.51 11.46
CA LYS A 279 -12.58 27.48 12.42
C LYS A 279 -11.87 26.84 13.62
N ASN A 280 -11.72 25.51 13.65
CA ASN A 280 -11.15 24.79 14.79
C ASN A 280 -9.74 24.25 14.55
N PRO A 281 -8.90 24.11 15.61
CA PRO A 281 -7.49 23.77 15.46
C PRO A 281 -7.29 22.39 14.83
N ALA A 282 -8.11 21.39 15.14
CA ALA A 282 -8.04 20.05 14.57
C ALA A 282 -8.23 20.07 13.04
N ALA A 283 -9.32 20.66 12.54
CA ALA A 283 -9.63 20.76 11.12
C ALA A 283 -8.58 21.57 10.34
N ASN A 284 -8.09 22.67 10.92
CA ASN A 284 -7.07 23.50 10.28
C ASN A 284 -5.68 22.84 10.29
N SER A 285 -5.35 22.03 11.30
CA SER A 285 -4.08 21.30 11.36
C SER A 285 -4.04 20.17 10.34
N LEU A 286 -5.15 19.44 10.22
CA LEU A 286 -5.37 18.49 9.13
C LEU A 286 -5.20 19.19 7.77
N LEU A 287 -5.96 20.25 7.49
CA LEU A 287 -5.85 20.97 6.22
C LEU A 287 -4.42 21.51 5.96
N TYR A 288 -3.71 21.98 6.97
CA TYR A 288 -2.31 22.38 6.85
C TYR A 288 -1.41 21.22 6.40
N ASN A 289 -1.53 20.06 7.06
CA ASN A 289 -0.77 18.87 6.68
C ASN A 289 -1.07 18.42 5.26
N ALA A 290 -2.35 18.43 4.86
CA ALA A 290 -2.76 18.09 3.51
C ALA A 290 -2.12 19.05 2.49
N LEU A 291 -2.18 20.36 2.72
CA LEU A 291 -1.59 21.37 1.83
C LEU A 291 -0.08 21.20 1.67
N VAL A 292 0.64 20.95 2.78
CA VAL A 292 2.09 20.70 2.76
C VAL A 292 2.42 19.40 2.03
N SER A 293 1.65 18.33 2.28
CA SER A 293 1.81 17.03 1.62
C SER A 293 1.52 17.11 0.11
N TYR A 294 0.52 17.89 -0.30
CA TYR A 294 0.18 18.13 -1.70
C TYR A 294 1.27 18.89 -2.45
N VAL A 295 1.83 19.95 -1.84
CA VAL A 295 2.97 20.68 -2.42
C VAL A 295 4.18 19.75 -2.60
N LYS A 296 4.48 18.92 -1.59
CA LYS A 296 5.56 17.92 -1.68
C LYS A 296 5.31 16.89 -2.78
N LEU A 297 4.10 16.33 -2.85
CA LEU A 297 3.73 15.32 -3.85
C LEU A 297 3.70 15.89 -5.27
N ALA A 298 3.27 17.15 -5.45
CA ALA A 298 3.30 17.85 -6.73
C ALA A 298 4.74 18.04 -7.25
N ASP A 299 5.68 18.35 -6.36
CA ASP A 299 7.11 18.47 -6.66
C ASP A 299 7.72 17.09 -7.01
N GLU A 300 7.47 16.06 -6.18
CA GLU A 300 7.94 14.69 -6.41
C GLU A 300 7.40 14.06 -7.72
N LEU A 301 6.20 14.45 -8.16
CA LEU A 301 5.59 14.02 -9.42
C LEU A 301 5.92 14.93 -10.62
N GLY A 302 6.68 16.01 -10.43
CA GLY A 302 7.10 16.92 -11.50
C GLY A 302 6.00 17.87 -12.02
N TYR A 303 4.90 18.04 -11.29
CA TYR A 303 3.86 19.03 -11.61
C TYR A 303 4.26 20.47 -11.24
N GLY A 304 5.25 20.64 -10.35
CA GLY A 304 5.68 21.93 -9.84
C GLY A 304 4.67 22.55 -8.86
N GLU A 305 4.92 23.80 -8.45
CA GLU A 305 4.07 24.46 -7.45
C GLU A 305 2.74 24.95 -8.07
N LEU A 306 1.63 24.41 -7.56
CA LEU A 306 0.28 24.74 -8.02
C LEU A 306 -0.35 25.89 -7.21
N SER A 307 -1.42 26.47 -7.77
CA SER A 307 -2.14 27.60 -7.17
C SER A 307 -3.66 27.38 -7.12
N TYR A 308 -4.30 27.94 -6.10
CA TYR A 308 -5.75 28.03 -5.97
C TYR A 308 -6.16 29.50 -5.83
N ALA A 309 -7.16 29.92 -6.62
CA ALA A 309 -7.64 31.32 -6.67
C ALA A 309 -6.52 32.38 -6.86
N GLY A 310 -5.46 32.04 -7.60
CA GLY A 310 -4.32 32.93 -7.87
C GLY A 310 -3.27 33.01 -6.76
N LYS A 311 -3.32 32.09 -5.77
CA LYS A 311 -2.37 32.01 -4.66
C LYS A 311 -1.75 30.62 -4.56
N LEU A 312 -0.45 30.53 -4.27
CA LEU A 312 0.25 29.24 -4.22
C LEU A 312 -0.19 28.40 -3.02
N PHE A 313 -0.28 27.08 -3.16
CA PHE A 313 -0.70 26.22 -2.04
C PHE A 313 0.27 26.32 -0.83
N SER A 314 1.57 26.58 -1.04
CA SER A 314 2.50 26.82 0.08
C SER A 314 2.22 28.13 0.83
N GLU A 315 1.74 29.17 0.14
CA GLU A 315 1.34 30.44 0.76
C GLU A 315 0.01 30.30 1.51
N ILE A 316 -0.91 29.48 0.99
CA ILE A 316 -2.15 29.12 1.69
C ILE A 316 -1.81 28.38 2.99
N ALA A 317 -0.91 27.40 2.96
CA ALA A 317 -0.45 26.68 4.15
C ALA A 317 0.23 27.60 5.18
N LYS A 318 1.13 28.50 4.75
CA LYS A 318 1.79 29.49 5.62
C LYS A 318 0.79 30.41 6.32
N ASP A 319 -0.19 30.93 5.59
CA ASP A 319 -1.20 31.82 6.17
C ASP A 319 -2.24 31.09 7.03
N LEU A 320 -2.54 29.82 6.71
CA LEU A 320 -3.36 28.95 7.56
C LEU A 320 -2.68 28.71 8.92
N LYS A 321 -1.41 28.31 8.91
CA LYS A 321 -0.59 28.15 10.11
C LYS A 321 -0.56 29.44 10.94
N ARG A 322 -0.30 30.59 10.31
CA ARG A 322 -0.34 31.90 10.97
C ARG A 322 -1.73 32.21 11.56
N ALA A 323 -2.81 31.94 10.82
CA ALA A 323 -4.17 32.25 11.26
C ALA A 323 -4.60 31.41 12.47
N VAL A 324 -4.23 30.13 12.53
CA VAL A 324 -4.46 29.26 13.69
C VAL A 324 -3.76 29.83 14.92
N ASN A 325 -2.45 30.10 14.83
CA ASN A 325 -1.67 30.61 15.95
C ASN A 325 -2.14 32.00 16.43
N VAL A 326 -2.48 32.92 15.52
CA VAL A 326 -2.93 34.28 15.90
C VAL A 326 -4.35 34.31 16.49
N LYS A 327 -5.26 33.41 16.07
CA LYS A 327 -6.68 33.49 16.44
C LYS A 327 -7.11 32.55 17.56
N LEU A 328 -6.39 31.46 17.77
CA LEU A 328 -6.83 30.36 18.62
C LEU A 328 -5.86 30.06 19.78
N TRP A 329 -4.58 30.42 19.70
CA TRP A 329 -3.63 30.20 20.80
C TRP A 329 -3.98 31.03 22.03
N ASP A 330 -4.07 30.40 23.20
CA ASP A 330 -4.10 31.06 24.49
C ASP A 330 -2.83 30.76 25.30
N ALA A 331 -1.93 31.74 25.36
CA ALA A 331 -0.68 31.65 26.11
C ALA A 331 -0.86 31.59 27.64
N SER A 332 -2.01 32.00 28.18
CA SER A 332 -2.29 31.98 29.62
C SER A 332 -2.79 30.62 30.12
N VAL A 333 -3.41 29.84 29.23
CA VAL A 333 -3.86 28.46 29.49
C VAL A 333 -2.86 27.43 28.93
N GLY A 334 -2.05 27.80 27.94
CA GLY A 334 -1.07 26.91 27.31
C GLY A 334 -1.70 25.95 26.29
N PHE A 335 -2.83 26.33 25.69
CA PHE A 335 -3.66 25.52 24.80
C PHE A 335 -4.28 26.35 23.67
N PHE A 336 -4.76 25.68 22.63
CA PHE A 336 -5.58 26.25 21.57
C PHE A 336 -7.07 26.20 21.92
N ARG A 337 -7.76 27.33 21.75
CA ARG A 337 -9.21 27.44 21.82
C ARG A 337 -9.84 26.65 20.66
N ASP A 338 -10.95 25.96 20.91
CA ASP A 338 -11.62 25.17 19.88
C ASP A 338 -12.07 26.05 18.71
N ASN A 339 -12.68 27.21 18.91
CA ASN A 339 -12.99 28.08 17.77
C ASN A 339 -13.24 29.54 18.18
N THR A 340 -13.47 30.41 17.19
CA THR A 340 -13.66 31.86 17.42
C THR A 340 -15.09 32.26 17.82
N THR A 341 -15.97 31.35 18.22
CA THR A 341 -17.28 31.69 18.83
C THR A 341 -17.12 31.89 20.33
N ALA A 342 -18.10 32.49 21.01
CA ALA A 342 -18.02 32.71 22.45
C ALA A 342 -17.82 31.38 23.23
N LEU A 343 -18.60 30.34 22.90
CA LEU A 343 -18.46 29.02 23.54
C LEU A 343 -17.14 28.32 23.16
N GLY A 344 -16.77 28.34 21.87
CA GLY A 344 -15.52 27.73 21.42
C GLY A 344 -14.26 28.45 21.90
N ALA A 345 -14.38 29.72 22.30
CA ALA A 345 -13.28 30.45 22.90
C ALA A 345 -13.04 30.02 24.36
N GLU A 346 -14.07 29.58 25.08
CA GLU A 346 -13.96 29.10 26.47
C GLU A 346 -13.62 27.60 26.56
N PHE A 347 -13.45 26.93 25.41
CA PHE A 347 -13.26 25.49 25.29
C PHE A 347 -11.90 25.15 24.64
N TYR A 348 -11.22 24.12 25.14
CA TYR A 348 -9.85 23.75 24.76
C TYR A 348 -9.77 22.24 24.48
N PRO A 349 -9.86 21.78 23.23
CA PRO A 349 -10.04 20.37 22.89
C PRO A 349 -8.69 19.62 22.85
N GLN A 350 -8.69 18.34 23.21
CA GLN A 350 -7.48 17.51 23.13
C GLN A 350 -7.07 17.31 21.67
N ASP A 351 -8.00 16.98 20.78
CA ASP A 351 -7.72 16.75 19.35
C ASP A 351 -7.05 17.95 18.66
N GLY A 352 -7.50 19.16 18.98
CA GLY A 352 -6.91 20.41 18.52
C GLY A 352 -5.45 20.57 18.89
N ASP A 353 -5.17 20.46 20.19
CA ASP A 353 -3.84 20.66 20.77
C ASP A 353 -2.84 19.55 20.40
N VAL A 354 -3.31 18.30 20.28
CA VAL A 354 -2.52 17.19 19.77
C VAL A 354 -2.15 17.41 18.30
N LEU A 355 -3.13 17.73 17.45
CA LEU A 355 -2.90 17.82 16.00
C LEU A 355 -2.06 19.02 15.57
N VAL A 356 -2.09 20.15 16.31
CA VAL A 356 -1.20 21.29 16.01
C VAL A 356 0.28 20.95 16.27
N VAL A 357 0.58 20.03 17.19
CA VAL A 357 1.95 19.56 17.45
C VAL A 357 2.32 18.45 16.46
N HIS A 358 1.47 17.43 16.31
CA HIS A 358 1.67 16.30 15.39
C HIS A 358 2.00 16.76 13.96
N PHE A 359 1.21 17.70 13.43
CA PHE A 359 1.39 18.25 12.07
C PHE A 359 2.28 19.50 12.00
N ASN A 360 3.04 19.84 13.05
CA ASN A 360 3.96 20.98 13.07
C ASN A 360 3.28 22.31 12.66
N VAL A 361 2.12 22.61 13.25
CA VAL A 361 1.35 23.85 13.08
C VAL A 361 1.75 24.90 14.12
N THR A 362 2.36 24.51 15.24
CA THR A 362 2.89 25.44 16.24
C THR A 362 3.96 26.39 15.66
N GLU A 363 4.04 27.62 16.17
CA GLU A 363 5.08 28.59 15.75
C GLU A 363 6.49 28.24 16.26
N SER A 364 6.63 27.45 17.32
CA SER A 364 7.93 27.08 17.88
C SER A 364 7.89 25.78 18.70
N LEU A 365 9.07 25.23 19.00
CA LEU A 365 9.22 24.05 19.87
C LEU A 365 8.81 24.36 21.32
N GLU A 366 9.04 25.57 21.82
CA GLU A 366 8.62 25.95 23.18
C GLU A 366 7.08 25.94 23.32
N ARG A 367 6.35 26.32 22.26
CA ARG A 367 4.88 26.19 22.23
C ARG A 367 4.45 24.72 22.22
N SER A 368 5.13 23.89 21.44
CA SER A 368 4.87 22.44 21.41
C SER A 368 5.15 21.79 22.78
N ALA A 369 6.25 22.15 23.44
CA ALA A 369 6.61 21.71 24.78
C ALA A 369 5.61 22.18 25.83
N THR A 370 5.11 23.42 25.72
CA THR A 370 4.03 23.95 26.57
C THR A 370 2.78 23.09 26.43
N ILE A 371 2.29 22.88 25.20
CA ILE A 371 1.10 22.05 24.93
C ILE A 371 1.29 20.63 25.46
N SER A 372 2.44 20.01 25.19
CA SER A 372 2.80 18.69 25.70
C SER A 372 2.71 18.60 27.22
N GLN A 373 3.18 19.60 27.95
CA GLN A 373 3.07 19.62 29.42
C GLN A 373 1.61 19.88 29.87
N SER A 374 0.91 20.81 29.21
CA SER A 374 -0.49 21.11 29.50
C SER A 374 -1.40 19.89 29.30
N LEU A 375 -1.22 19.12 28.22
CA LEU A 375 -1.95 17.87 27.94
C LEU A 375 -1.82 16.88 29.10
N ALA A 376 -0.59 16.68 29.59
CA ALA A 376 -0.30 15.78 30.71
C ALA A 376 -1.06 16.14 32.01
N THR A 377 -1.40 17.41 32.22
CA THR A 377 -2.21 17.83 33.39
C THR A 377 -3.67 17.35 33.35
N ARG A 378 -4.16 16.88 32.20
CA ARG A 378 -5.54 16.39 32.01
C ARG A 378 -5.69 14.88 32.20
N TRP A 379 -4.59 14.16 32.40
CA TRP A 379 -4.64 12.71 32.61
C TRP A 379 -5.25 12.37 33.97
N ASN A 380 -6.09 11.34 33.99
CA ASN A 380 -6.55 10.72 35.23
C ASN A 380 -5.88 9.34 35.41
N GLU A 381 -6.31 8.56 36.40
CA GLU A 381 -5.73 7.23 36.65
C GLU A 381 -5.89 6.24 35.48
N PHE A 382 -6.85 6.46 34.57
CA PHE A 382 -7.18 5.55 33.47
C PHE A 382 -6.61 5.98 32.12
N GLY A 383 -6.27 7.27 31.90
CA GLY A 383 -5.72 7.75 30.62
C GLY A 383 -5.93 9.24 30.36
N ALA A 384 -5.81 9.64 29.09
CA ALA A 384 -5.97 11.01 28.64
C ALA A 384 -7.43 11.33 28.33
N VAL A 385 -8.06 12.17 29.16
CA VAL A 385 -9.48 12.50 29.08
C VAL A 385 -9.72 13.57 28.02
N SER A 386 -10.56 13.26 27.02
CA SER A 386 -10.95 14.14 25.91
C SER A 386 -12.15 15.03 26.28
N PRO A 387 -12.00 16.35 26.48
CA PRO A 387 -13.15 17.22 26.80
C PRO A 387 -14.20 17.24 25.68
N GLU A 388 -13.76 17.28 24.42
CA GLU A 388 -14.61 17.34 23.23
C GLU A 388 -15.44 16.07 22.99
N ALA A 389 -14.98 14.93 23.54
CA ALA A 389 -15.67 13.65 23.49
C ALA A 389 -16.44 13.35 24.79
N LEU A 390 -16.96 14.39 25.46
CA LEU A 390 -17.78 14.29 26.68
C LEU A 390 -17.08 13.53 27.83
N GLY A 391 -15.74 13.63 27.93
CA GLY A 391 -14.97 12.88 28.92
C GLY A 391 -14.70 11.42 28.55
N SER A 392 -14.82 11.05 27.27
CA SER A 392 -14.25 9.78 26.81
C SER A 392 -12.73 9.79 26.96
N ILE A 393 -12.14 8.60 27.09
CA ILE A 393 -10.72 8.38 26.82
C ILE A 393 -10.65 7.68 25.46
N SER A 394 -10.05 8.36 24.49
CA SER A 394 -9.98 7.91 23.09
C SER A 394 -8.53 7.53 22.75
N PRO A 395 -8.19 6.23 22.70
CA PRO A 395 -6.83 5.80 22.35
C PRO A 395 -6.43 6.12 20.91
N PHE A 396 -7.39 6.47 20.03
CA PHE A 396 -7.09 7.14 18.77
C PHE A 396 -6.36 8.46 18.98
N MET A 397 -6.95 9.38 19.76
CA MET A 397 -6.33 10.69 20.01
C MET A 397 -5.11 10.56 20.92
N THR A 398 -5.12 9.64 21.88
CA THR A 398 -3.94 9.37 22.71
C THR A 398 -2.77 8.77 21.91
N SER A 399 -3.03 7.98 20.85
CA SER A 399 -1.98 7.50 19.94
C SER A 399 -1.26 8.65 19.25
N LEU A 400 -2.00 9.71 18.88
CA LEU A 400 -1.42 10.92 18.30
C LEU A 400 -0.80 11.83 19.38
N GLU A 401 -1.31 11.82 20.61
CA GLU A 401 -0.74 12.53 21.76
C GLU A 401 0.66 12.00 22.14
N ILE A 402 0.87 10.68 22.09
CA ILE A 402 2.18 10.04 22.25
C ILE A 402 3.20 10.64 21.27
N ASP A 403 2.86 10.68 19.98
CA ASP A 403 3.72 11.26 18.96
C ASP A 403 3.91 12.77 19.16
N ALA A 404 2.86 13.49 19.59
CA ALA A 404 2.94 14.90 19.92
C ALA A 404 3.93 15.17 21.07
N HIS A 405 3.97 14.35 22.13
CA HIS A 405 4.97 14.47 23.20
C HIS A 405 6.40 14.27 22.67
N LEU A 406 6.59 13.25 21.83
CA LEU A 406 7.89 12.92 21.24
C LEU A 406 8.39 14.04 20.32
N ARG A 407 7.51 14.64 19.50
CA ARG A 407 7.83 15.81 18.66
C ARG A 407 8.05 17.09 19.46
N ALA A 408 7.30 17.28 20.55
CA ALA A 408 7.40 18.46 21.40
C ALA A 408 8.73 18.53 22.17
N ASN A 409 9.28 17.37 22.56
CA ASN A 409 10.55 17.27 23.30
C ASN A 409 11.46 16.21 22.66
N PRO A 410 12.07 16.48 21.48
CA PRO A 410 12.93 15.52 20.80
C PRO A 410 14.03 14.97 21.71
N GLY A 411 14.23 13.64 21.69
CA GLY A 411 15.17 12.95 22.56
C GLY A 411 14.68 12.64 23.98
N ASN A 412 13.55 13.21 24.44
CA ASN A 412 12.97 12.95 25.77
C ASN A 412 11.56 12.35 25.68
N ALA A 413 11.43 11.10 26.10
CA ALA A 413 10.20 10.31 26.00
C ALA A 413 9.35 10.29 27.28
N THR A 414 9.72 10.99 28.36
CA THR A 414 9.08 10.86 29.70
C THR A 414 7.54 10.82 29.63
N LEU A 415 6.91 11.83 29.01
CA LEU A 415 5.46 11.94 28.93
C LEU A 415 4.83 10.88 28.04
N ALA A 416 5.40 10.62 26.86
CA ALA A 416 4.94 9.57 25.94
C ALA A 416 4.93 8.20 26.63
N MET A 417 5.96 7.91 27.42
CA MET A 417 6.12 6.64 28.13
C MET A 417 5.25 6.56 29.37
N GLU A 418 4.98 7.67 30.05
CA GLU A 418 3.99 7.72 31.12
C GLU A 418 2.59 7.43 30.59
N ILE A 419 2.14 8.07 29.50
CA ILE A 419 0.80 7.84 28.97
C ILE A 419 0.64 6.43 28.37
N MET A 420 1.67 5.88 27.71
CA MET A 420 1.68 4.46 27.31
C MET A 420 1.47 3.53 28.52
N ARG A 421 2.30 3.70 29.58
CA ARG A 421 2.26 2.86 30.79
C ARG A 421 1.00 3.06 31.63
N ARG A 422 0.33 4.21 31.50
CA ARG A 422 -0.95 4.53 32.17
C ARG A 422 -2.13 3.92 31.39
N GLN A 423 -2.33 4.38 30.16
CA GLN A 423 -3.52 4.10 29.37
C GLN A 423 -3.55 2.69 28.80
N TRP A 424 -2.50 2.24 28.09
CA TRP A 424 -2.53 0.90 27.48
C TRP A 424 -2.44 -0.22 28.52
N ASN A 425 -1.74 0.00 29.64
CA ASN A 425 -1.78 -0.94 30.77
C ASN A 425 -3.19 -1.12 31.32
N TYR A 426 -3.93 -0.03 31.50
CA TYR A 426 -5.33 -0.09 31.93
C TYR A 426 -6.19 -0.83 30.89
N MET A 427 -6.10 -0.43 29.61
CA MET A 427 -6.85 -1.03 28.51
C MET A 427 -6.63 -2.55 28.41
N LEU A 428 -5.37 -2.98 28.35
CA LEU A 428 -5.03 -4.39 28.18
C LEU A 428 -5.49 -5.23 29.38
N ASN A 429 -5.19 -4.80 30.61
CA ASN A 429 -5.53 -5.61 31.80
C ASN A 429 -7.04 -5.70 32.07
N ASN A 430 -7.84 -4.72 31.65
CA ASN A 430 -9.28 -4.69 31.94
C ASN A 430 -10.16 -5.22 30.79
N PHE A 431 -9.76 -5.05 29.52
CA PHE A 431 -10.69 -5.26 28.40
C PHE A 431 -10.36 -6.41 27.45
N SER A 432 -9.09 -6.73 27.21
CA SER A 432 -8.71 -7.63 26.10
C SER A 432 -7.52 -8.55 26.39
N ASN A 433 -6.53 -8.07 27.17
CA ASN A 433 -5.20 -8.64 27.42
C ASN A 433 -4.30 -8.92 26.19
N SER A 434 -4.81 -8.78 24.96
CA SER A 434 -4.14 -9.20 23.72
C SER A 434 -4.34 -8.29 22.50
N THR A 435 -5.28 -7.33 22.56
CA THR A 435 -5.66 -6.45 21.44
C THR A 435 -6.00 -5.04 21.94
N THR A 436 -6.01 -4.04 21.08
CA THR A 436 -6.30 -2.65 21.47
C THR A 436 -7.78 -2.28 21.31
N ILE A 437 -8.40 -1.76 22.38
CA ILE A 437 -9.81 -1.36 22.39
C ILE A 437 -10.07 -0.02 21.70
N GLU A 438 -11.25 0.15 21.12
CA GLU A 438 -11.73 1.37 20.47
C GLU A 438 -11.82 2.61 21.38
N ALA A 439 -12.55 2.54 22.50
CA ALA A 439 -12.75 3.66 23.43
C ALA A 439 -13.26 3.20 24.81
N TYR A 440 -13.16 4.06 25.81
CA TYR A 440 -13.77 3.89 27.15
C TYR A 440 -13.99 5.25 27.82
N TYR A 441 -14.52 5.28 29.05
CA TYR A 441 -14.92 6.52 29.73
C TYR A 441 -13.93 6.98 30.81
N TYR A 442 -13.96 8.26 31.20
CA TYR A 442 -13.08 8.77 32.28
C TYR A 442 -13.27 8.10 33.65
N THR A 443 -14.33 7.31 33.85
CA THR A 443 -14.54 6.49 35.05
C THR A 443 -13.84 5.12 34.99
N GLY A 444 -13.14 4.82 33.89
CA GLY A 444 -12.61 3.50 33.57
C GLY A 444 -13.65 2.54 33.00
N GLU A 445 -14.93 2.89 33.02
CA GLU A 445 -15.99 2.03 32.53
C GLU A 445 -15.92 1.82 31.00
N LEU A 446 -16.24 0.59 30.58
CA LEU A 446 -16.45 0.21 29.18
C LEU A 446 -17.72 0.89 28.64
N LYS A 447 -17.59 2.16 28.29
CA LYS A 447 -18.65 3.07 27.84
C LYS A 447 -18.06 4.07 26.84
N TYR A 448 -18.78 4.31 25.74
CA TYR A 448 -18.50 5.41 24.83
C TYR A 448 -19.78 6.23 24.63
N PRO A 449 -19.88 7.49 25.12
CA PRO A 449 -21.12 8.28 25.16
C PRO A 449 -21.84 8.44 23.81
N PHE A 450 -21.12 8.41 22.69
CA PHE A 450 -21.73 8.50 21.37
C PHE A 450 -22.64 7.30 21.01
N TYR A 451 -22.54 6.19 21.76
CA TYR A 451 -23.38 5.01 21.59
C TYR A 451 -24.64 5.00 22.47
N GLU A 452 -24.96 6.07 23.20
CA GLU A 452 -26.19 6.13 24.04
C GLU A 452 -27.49 5.97 23.22
N ALA A 453 -27.45 6.31 21.93
CA ALA A 453 -28.54 6.07 20.99
C ALA A 453 -28.64 4.60 20.51
N VAL A 454 -27.60 3.79 20.71
CA VAL A 454 -27.47 2.41 20.21
C VAL A 454 -27.67 1.38 21.32
N GLU A 455 -27.07 1.60 22.49
CA GLU A 455 -27.15 0.70 23.64
C GLU A 455 -27.18 1.47 24.97
N LYS A 456 -28.21 1.27 25.79
CA LYS A 456 -28.29 1.89 27.13
C LYS A 456 -27.16 1.48 28.09
N ASN A 457 -26.56 0.31 27.87
CA ASN A 457 -25.46 -0.24 28.67
C ASN A 457 -24.07 -0.10 28.00
N LEU A 458 -24.01 0.55 26.84
CA LEU A 458 -22.85 1.23 26.23
C LEU A 458 -21.55 0.48 25.94
N GLY A 459 -21.40 -0.78 26.35
CA GLY A 459 -20.11 -1.47 26.28
C GLY A 459 -20.05 -2.66 25.32
N SER A 460 -21.17 -3.32 24.99
CA SER A 460 -21.13 -4.51 24.12
C SER A 460 -20.89 -4.16 22.65
N TYR A 461 -21.21 -2.92 22.27
CA TYR A 461 -20.99 -2.37 20.92
C TYR A 461 -19.55 -1.88 20.66
N ILE A 462 -18.79 -1.61 21.70
CA ILE A 462 -17.40 -1.15 21.58
C ILE A 462 -16.55 -2.29 21.01
N SER A 463 -15.66 -2.00 20.06
CA SER A 463 -14.74 -2.99 19.50
C SER A 463 -13.52 -3.19 20.41
N HIS A 464 -13.20 -4.43 20.78
CA HIS A 464 -12.03 -4.77 21.60
C HIS A 464 -10.76 -5.05 20.79
N ALA A 465 -10.88 -5.11 19.46
CA ALA A 465 -9.77 -5.11 18.52
C ALA A 465 -10.02 -4.04 17.46
N HIS A 466 -9.47 -2.84 17.68
CA HIS A 466 -9.68 -1.65 16.86
C HIS A 466 -8.34 -0.99 16.47
N ALA A 467 -8.19 -0.66 15.20
CA ALA A 467 -6.94 -0.33 14.54
C ALA A 467 -6.40 1.06 14.94
N TRP A 468 -7.27 2.04 15.17
CA TRP A 468 -6.86 3.39 15.59
C TRP A 468 -6.12 3.46 16.95
N SER A 469 -6.13 2.38 17.74
CA SER A 469 -5.58 2.34 19.10
C SER A 469 -4.18 1.72 19.18
N THR A 470 -3.57 1.49 18.02
CA THR A 470 -2.32 0.72 17.85
C THR A 470 -1.05 1.58 17.89
N GLY A 471 -1.17 2.91 17.98
CA GLY A 471 -0.07 3.88 17.79
C GLY A 471 1.23 3.62 18.56
N PRO A 472 1.23 3.12 19.82
CA PRO A 472 2.47 2.76 20.51
C PRO A 472 3.37 1.80 19.74
N THR A 473 2.80 0.89 18.93
CA THR A 473 3.56 -0.06 18.08
C THR A 473 4.52 0.69 17.15
N ALA A 474 4.01 1.74 16.51
CA ALA A 474 4.79 2.62 15.66
C ALA A 474 5.76 3.47 16.49
N SER A 475 5.29 4.22 17.50
CA SER A 475 6.15 5.13 18.27
C SER A 475 7.29 4.42 19.02
N LEU A 476 7.06 3.23 19.58
CA LEU A 476 8.08 2.41 20.23
C LEU A 476 9.21 2.02 19.28
N THR A 477 8.91 1.82 17.99
CA THR A 477 9.88 1.41 16.97
C THR A 477 10.55 2.61 16.31
N LEU A 478 9.74 3.55 15.81
CA LEU A 478 10.18 4.66 14.97
C LEU A 478 10.88 5.76 15.77
N GLN A 479 10.45 6.00 17.01
CA GLN A 479 10.85 7.18 17.81
C GLN A 479 11.58 6.79 19.10
N ILE A 480 11.08 5.82 19.88
CA ILE A 480 11.78 5.33 21.07
C ILE A 480 13.00 4.50 20.64
N GLY A 481 12.79 3.48 19.80
CA GLY A 481 13.85 2.74 19.11
C GLY A 481 14.58 3.56 18.04
N GLY A 482 14.01 4.69 17.61
CA GLY A 482 14.66 5.67 16.74
C GLY A 482 14.79 5.28 15.27
N LEU A 483 14.19 4.18 14.81
CA LEU A 483 14.30 3.68 13.43
C LEU A 483 13.28 4.37 12.51
N SER A 484 13.57 5.59 12.04
CA SER A 484 12.65 6.37 11.20
C SER A 484 13.11 6.47 9.74
N PRO A 485 12.21 6.29 8.74
CA PRO A 485 12.52 6.54 7.33
C PRO A 485 12.43 8.04 7.02
N LEU A 486 13.42 8.57 6.30
CA LEU A 486 13.50 10.00 5.96
C LEU A 486 12.80 10.34 4.64
N LYS A 487 13.08 9.57 3.59
CA LYS A 487 12.54 9.78 2.23
C LYS A 487 12.83 8.58 1.31
N ASP A 488 12.50 8.73 0.03
CA ASP A 488 12.83 7.79 -1.04
C ASP A 488 12.26 6.37 -0.77
N ALA A 489 11.01 6.30 -0.29
CA ALA A 489 10.27 5.06 0.06
C ALA A 489 10.97 4.12 1.08
N GLY A 490 11.89 4.65 1.89
CA GLY A 490 12.70 3.85 2.81
C GLY A 490 14.13 3.55 2.33
N LYS A 491 14.61 4.18 1.25
CA LYS A 491 16.04 4.10 0.88
C LYS A 491 16.95 4.93 1.79
N LYS A 492 16.40 5.90 2.55
CA LYS A 492 17.16 6.72 3.51
C LYS A 492 16.49 6.70 4.88
N TRP A 493 17.30 6.52 5.91
CA TRP A 493 16.89 6.34 7.29
C TRP A 493 17.63 7.30 8.21
N GLU A 494 16.99 7.64 9.32
CA GLU A 494 17.60 8.29 10.47
C GLU A 494 17.60 7.31 11.65
N PHE A 495 18.61 7.42 12.52
CA PHE A 495 18.64 6.74 13.81
C PHE A 495 18.67 7.77 14.93
N VAL A 496 17.51 8.08 15.50
CA VAL A 496 17.36 9.09 16.57
C VAL A 496 16.52 8.51 17.72
N PRO A 497 17.10 7.67 18.60
CA PRO A 497 16.37 7.08 19.70
C PRO A 497 16.02 8.10 20.78
N HIS A 498 14.75 8.21 21.15
CA HIS A 498 14.27 9.05 22.26
C HIS A 498 14.54 8.37 23.62
N ALA A 499 15.82 8.16 23.92
CA ALA A 499 16.26 7.35 25.06
C ALA A 499 16.06 8.02 26.42
N ALA A 500 16.17 9.35 26.54
CA ALA A 500 16.03 10.03 27.82
C ALA A 500 14.56 9.97 28.31
N GLY A 501 14.35 9.69 29.60
CA GLY A 501 12.99 9.55 30.15
C GLY A 501 12.24 8.28 29.74
N SER A 502 12.84 7.41 28.91
CA SER A 502 12.22 6.13 28.54
C SER A 502 12.09 5.18 29.75
N ASN A 503 13.08 5.18 30.64
CA ASN A 503 13.23 4.20 31.72
C ASN A 503 13.18 2.76 31.17
N VAL A 504 13.95 2.51 30.10
CA VAL A 504 14.15 1.22 29.44
C VAL A 504 15.65 0.97 29.42
N GLY A 505 16.13 -0.12 30.02
CA GLY A 505 17.56 -0.47 30.13
C GLY A 505 18.05 -1.44 29.06
N GLN A 506 17.12 -2.09 28.34
CA GLN A 506 17.41 -2.85 27.13
C GLN A 506 16.28 -2.64 26.12
N LEU A 507 16.64 -2.38 24.86
CA LEU A 507 15.69 -2.31 23.75
C LEU A 507 16.30 -2.98 22.51
N GLN A 508 15.55 -3.86 21.86
CA GLN A 508 15.85 -4.46 20.57
C GLN A 508 14.62 -4.26 19.68
N THR A 509 14.79 -3.70 18.49
CA THR A 509 13.71 -3.56 17.53
C THR A 509 14.27 -3.47 16.12
N GLY A 510 13.45 -3.83 15.14
CA GLY A 510 13.79 -3.78 13.73
C GLY A 510 12.56 -4.11 12.89
N TYR A 511 12.53 -3.61 11.66
CA TYR A 511 11.48 -3.93 10.70
C TYR A 511 11.96 -3.77 9.27
N THR A 512 11.36 -4.50 8.33
CA THR A 512 11.64 -4.36 6.90
C THR A 512 10.66 -3.40 6.24
N LEU A 513 11.19 -2.31 5.66
CA LEU A 513 10.48 -1.64 4.59
C LEU A 513 10.67 -2.38 3.27
N ALA A 514 9.70 -2.16 2.39
CA ALA A 514 9.64 -2.71 1.05
C ALA A 514 10.84 -2.29 0.15
N THR A 515 11.56 -1.23 0.53
CA THR A 515 12.97 -1.07 0.13
C THR A 515 13.84 -1.44 1.33
N VAL A 516 14.71 -2.43 1.14
CA VAL A 516 15.75 -2.76 2.13
C VAL A 516 16.71 -1.57 2.23
N PRO A 517 17.24 -1.22 3.43
CA PRO A 517 18.17 -0.11 3.60
C PRO A 517 19.47 -0.29 2.79
N THR A 518 19.51 0.27 1.58
CA THR A 518 20.77 0.60 0.91
C THR A 518 21.26 1.94 1.44
N PHE A 519 22.14 1.89 2.44
CA PHE A 519 23.05 3.00 2.70
C PHE A 519 23.85 3.30 1.41
N GLY A 520 24.12 4.57 1.15
CA GLY A 520 24.35 5.09 -0.21
C GLY A 520 25.64 4.61 -0.89
N LYS A 521 25.59 3.45 -1.54
CA LYS A 521 26.66 2.73 -2.27
C LYS A 521 27.73 2.10 -1.37
N SER A 522 27.67 0.77 -1.30
CA SER A 522 28.58 -0.10 -0.54
C SER A 522 28.46 0.06 0.98
N LEU A 523 28.77 -1.02 1.71
CA LEU A 523 28.84 -0.98 3.18
C LEU A 523 29.98 -0.06 3.65
N ASP A 524 30.99 0.12 2.79
CA ASP A 524 32.10 1.08 2.85
C ASP A 524 31.70 2.56 3.09
N SER A 525 30.41 2.89 3.16
CA SER A 525 29.89 4.24 3.34
C SER A 525 28.82 4.39 4.45
N ILE A 526 28.67 3.41 5.36
CA ILE A 526 27.76 3.57 6.50
C ILE A 526 28.36 4.57 7.50
N GLU A 527 27.67 5.69 7.71
CA GLU A 527 28.01 6.70 8.71
C GLU A 527 26.92 6.73 9.80
N ILE A 528 27.22 6.20 10.99
CA ILE A 528 26.28 6.18 12.12
C ILE A 528 26.60 7.35 13.04
N SER A 529 25.60 8.16 13.36
CA SER A 529 25.74 9.25 14.34
C SER A 529 24.84 9.06 15.55
N ILE A 530 25.34 9.39 16.75
CA ILE A 530 24.56 9.55 17.98
C ILE A 530 24.74 10.97 18.50
N ASN A 531 23.63 11.67 18.74
CA ASN A 531 23.62 13.08 19.19
C ASN A 531 24.50 14.00 18.31
N GLY A 532 24.48 13.78 16.98
CA GLY A 532 25.28 14.53 16.01
C GLY A 532 26.78 14.18 15.96
N ASN A 533 27.24 13.21 16.75
CA ASN A 533 28.63 12.71 16.69
C ASN A 533 28.68 11.43 15.86
N ILE A 534 29.53 11.40 14.84
CA ILE A 534 29.80 10.19 14.04
C ILE A 534 30.58 9.19 14.90
N ILE A 535 30.00 8.01 15.11
CA ILE A 535 30.58 6.93 15.93
C ILE A 535 31.15 5.76 15.09
N TRP A 536 30.68 5.63 13.85
CA TRP A 536 31.10 4.63 12.88
C TRP A 536 31.14 5.26 11.49
N SER A 537 32.22 5.00 10.74
CA SER A 537 32.37 5.34 9.33
C SER A 537 33.35 4.37 8.69
N ASN A 538 33.00 3.81 7.54
CA ASN A 538 33.91 3.08 6.64
C ASN A 538 34.74 2.00 7.38
N ASP A 539 34.05 1.08 8.06
CA ASP A 539 34.60 0.01 8.91
C ASP A 539 35.48 0.43 10.11
N ALA A 540 35.51 1.71 10.43
CA ALA A 540 36.23 2.26 11.56
C ALA A 540 35.29 2.86 12.62
N SER A 541 35.50 2.48 13.87
CA SER A 541 34.97 3.27 15.00
C SER A 541 35.77 4.57 15.10
N LEU A 542 35.10 5.69 14.84
CA LEU A 542 35.72 7.03 14.90
C LEU A 542 35.67 7.66 16.30
N TRP A 543 34.97 7.04 17.25
CA TRP A 543 34.83 7.55 18.61
C TRP A 543 35.81 6.91 19.59
N GLY A 544 36.63 7.74 20.23
CA GLY A 544 37.57 7.32 21.30
C GLY A 544 36.98 7.40 22.71
N GLY A 545 35.66 7.58 22.85
CA GLY A 545 34.93 7.65 24.11
C GLY A 545 34.16 6.36 24.42
N LEU A 546 33.30 6.43 25.46
CA LEU A 546 32.43 5.33 25.90
C LEU A 546 31.57 4.77 24.75
N GLY A 547 31.71 3.48 24.47
CA GLY A 547 30.95 2.78 23.44
C GLY A 547 31.71 2.64 22.11
N LEU A 548 32.56 1.62 22.02
CA LEU A 548 33.17 1.22 20.75
C LEU A 548 32.12 0.54 19.87
N ALA A 549 31.82 1.14 18.72
CA ALA A 549 31.04 0.49 17.68
C ALA A 549 31.85 -0.68 17.08
N LYS A 550 31.20 -1.82 16.83
CA LYS A 550 31.77 -3.02 16.22
C LYS A 550 30.93 -3.45 15.04
N GLY A 551 31.56 -3.62 13.88
CA GLY A 551 30.88 -4.03 12.64
C GLY A 551 31.28 -5.41 12.15
N SER A 552 30.49 -5.89 11.20
CA SER A 552 30.75 -6.96 10.25
C SER A 552 29.99 -6.63 8.95
N ASP A 553 30.18 -7.44 7.91
CA ASP A 553 29.48 -7.31 6.62
C ASP A 553 27.94 -7.25 6.75
N ASP A 554 27.34 -7.83 7.80
CA ASP A 554 25.88 -7.93 7.98
C ASP A 554 25.28 -6.96 9.02
N TYR A 555 26.11 -6.37 9.91
CA TYR A 555 25.61 -5.60 11.05
C TYR A 555 26.63 -4.62 11.65
N VAL A 556 26.12 -3.55 12.27
CA VAL A 556 26.89 -2.72 13.21
C VAL A 556 26.22 -2.73 14.59
N THR A 557 27.02 -3.02 15.61
CA THR A 557 26.62 -3.03 17.02
C THR A 557 27.22 -1.83 17.74
N VAL A 558 26.39 -1.09 18.47
CA VAL A 558 26.84 0.01 19.35
C VAL A 558 26.59 -0.40 20.81
N SER A 559 27.66 -0.50 21.59
CA SER A 559 27.62 -0.82 23.02
C SER A 559 27.57 0.45 23.87
N ASP A 560 26.91 0.38 25.03
CA ASP A 560 26.92 1.41 26.08
C ASP A 560 26.50 2.83 25.63
N VAL A 561 25.37 2.94 24.94
CA VAL A 561 24.70 4.24 24.79
C VAL A 561 24.34 4.77 26.18
N SER A 562 24.64 6.05 26.45
CA SER A 562 24.38 6.67 27.75
C SER A 562 22.91 6.51 28.17
N ASN A 563 22.69 5.86 29.32
CA ASN A 563 21.43 5.33 29.90
C ASN A 563 21.21 3.81 29.79
N GLY A 564 22.12 3.06 29.15
CA GLY A 564 22.10 1.60 29.14
C GLY A 564 21.29 1.02 27.99
N GLY A 565 21.96 0.26 27.13
CA GLY A 565 21.35 -0.35 25.95
C GLY A 565 22.41 -0.77 24.92
N SER A 566 22.10 -1.82 24.17
CA SER A 566 22.90 -2.30 23.05
C SER A 566 21.99 -2.38 21.83
N PHE A 567 22.31 -1.61 20.79
CA PHE A 567 21.53 -1.58 19.55
C PHE A 567 22.30 -2.29 18.44
N THR A 568 21.59 -3.12 17.68
CA THR A 568 22.12 -3.81 16.49
C THR A 568 21.38 -3.30 15.28
N ILE A 569 22.08 -2.62 14.38
CA ILE A 569 21.54 -2.21 13.08
C ILE A 569 21.88 -3.33 12.09
N VAL A 570 20.84 -3.95 11.52
CA VAL A 570 20.94 -4.99 10.51
C VAL A 570 20.75 -4.36 9.14
N ALA A 571 21.82 -4.27 8.35
CA ALA A 571 21.77 -3.83 6.97
C ALA A 571 21.81 -5.07 6.07
N LYS A 572 20.67 -5.45 5.48
CA LYS A 572 20.67 -6.49 4.44
C LYS A 572 20.94 -5.83 3.08
N GLU A 573 21.61 -6.53 2.17
CA GLU A 573 21.59 -6.10 0.76
C GLU A 573 20.16 -6.13 0.22
N GLY A 574 19.75 -5.05 -0.44
CA GLY A 574 18.50 -4.99 -1.18
C GLY A 574 18.57 -5.85 -2.44
N ILE A 575 18.26 -7.14 -2.29
CA ILE A 575 18.04 -8.08 -3.38
C ILE A 575 16.53 -8.25 -3.56
N CYS A 576 16.05 -8.19 -4.81
CA CYS A 576 14.70 -8.57 -5.15
C CYS A 576 14.66 -9.45 -6.40
N VAL A 577 13.68 -10.33 -6.48
CA VAL A 577 13.40 -11.20 -7.62
C VAL A 577 11.91 -11.05 -7.94
N PRO A 578 11.52 -10.52 -9.12
CA PRO A 578 10.11 -10.39 -9.49
C PRO A 578 9.57 -11.73 -9.98
N SER A 579 8.31 -12.02 -9.68
CA SER A 579 7.62 -13.18 -10.25
C SER A 579 7.44 -13.01 -11.75
N ILE A 580 8.14 -13.83 -12.55
CA ILE A 580 7.91 -13.88 -14.00
C ILE A 580 6.59 -14.59 -14.30
N VAL A 581 5.94 -14.21 -15.40
CA VAL A 581 4.73 -14.90 -15.88
C VAL A 581 5.08 -16.34 -16.25
N ASN A 582 4.30 -17.30 -15.76
CA ASN A 582 4.44 -18.71 -16.11
C ASN A 582 4.01 -18.93 -17.58
N THR A 583 4.94 -19.43 -18.41
CA THR A 583 4.72 -19.70 -19.84
C THR A 583 3.54 -20.64 -20.11
N SER A 584 3.26 -21.57 -19.17
CA SER A 584 2.19 -22.55 -19.28
C SER A 584 0.79 -21.94 -19.08
N SER A 585 0.67 -20.82 -18.35
CA SER A 585 -0.60 -20.11 -18.14
C SER A 585 -0.90 -19.05 -19.20
N ILE A 586 -0.01 -18.85 -20.18
CA ILE A 586 -0.23 -17.87 -21.25
C ILE A 586 -1.06 -18.48 -22.39
N GLU A 587 -2.17 -17.83 -22.70
CA GLU A 587 -2.94 -18.02 -23.93
C GLU A 587 -2.31 -17.20 -25.06
N TYR A 588 -2.13 -17.81 -26.23
CA TYR A 588 -1.54 -17.19 -27.42
C TYR A 588 -2.51 -17.36 -28.59
N HIS A 589 -2.55 -16.39 -29.50
CA HIS A 589 -3.56 -16.35 -30.57
C HIS A 589 -3.12 -17.09 -31.84
N SER A 590 -1.87 -17.53 -31.93
CA SER A 590 -1.36 -18.37 -33.02
C SER A 590 -0.57 -19.58 -32.51
N ASP A 591 -0.61 -20.66 -33.29
CA ASP A 591 0.19 -21.89 -33.07
C ASP A 591 1.65 -21.74 -33.56
N ASP A 592 2.22 -20.52 -33.54
CA ASP A 592 3.58 -20.32 -34.03
C ASP A 592 4.62 -21.07 -33.20
N ARG A 593 5.62 -21.61 -33.89
CA ARG A 593 6.72 -22.42 -33.33
C ARG A 593 7.48 -21.73 -32.20
N TYR A 594 7.45 -20.39 -32.11
CA TYR A 594 8.01 -19.64 -31.00
C TYR A 594 7.28 -19.95 -29.67
N TYR A 595 5.95 -19.96 -29.67
CA TYR A 595 5.16 -20.17 -28.45
C TYR A 595 5.25 -21.61 -27.95
N THR A 596 5.24 -22.59 -28.85
CA THR A 596 5.49 -24.00 -28.50
C THR A 596 6.83 -24.13 -27.79
N LYS A 597 7.91 -23.61 -28.39
CA LYS A 597 9.25 -23.68 -27.80
C LYS A 597 9.38 -22.92 -26.48
N LEU A 598 8.74 -21.75 -26.37
CA LEU A 598 8.75 -20.96 -25.12
C LEU A 598 8.03 -21.69 -23.98
N LYS A 599 6.97 -22.45 -24.27
CA LYS A 599 6.32 -23.36 -23.31
C LYS A 599 7.20 -24.57 -22.98
N ASP A 600 7.83 -25.19 -23.98
CA ASP A 600 8.72 -26.35 -23.82
C ASP A 600 9.97 -26.07 -22.96
N MET A 601 10.39 -24.81 -22.82
CA MET A 601 11.52 -24.43 -21.95
C MET A 601 11.23 -24.60 -20.45
N GLY A 602 9.96 -24.74 -20.04
CA GLY A 602 9.57 -24.95 -18.64
C GLY A 602 9.81 -23.72 -17.76
N HIS A 603 10.41 -23.94 -16.58
CA HIS A 603 10.73 -22.87 -15.63
C HIS A 603 11.99 -22.12 -16.06
N LEU A 604 11.84 -20.82 -16.31
CA LEU A 604 12.88 -19.90 -16.74
C LEU A 604 13.43 -19.14 -15.52
N PRO A 605 14.72 -18.74 -15.51
CA PRO A 605 15.28 -17.99 -14.40
C PRO A 605 14.67 -16.59 -14.30
N GLU A 606 14.35 -16.16 -13.09
CA GLU A 606 13.93 -14.79 -12.80
C GLU A 606 15.12 -13.81 -12.77
N PRO A 607 14.93 -12.52 -13.10
CA PRO A 607 15.99 -11.53 -13.01
C PRO A 607 16.25 -11.14 -11.54
N VAL A 608 17.50 -11.23 -11.09
CA VAL A 608 17.88 -10.83 -9.72
C VAL A 608 18.28 -9.36 -9.69
N PHE A 609 17.38 -8.51 -9.20
CA PHE A 609 17.58 -7.07 -9.07
C PHE A 609 18.32 -6.70 -7.77
N ARG A 610 19.21 -5.71 -7.87
CA ARG A 610 20.02 -5.19 -6.78
C ARG A 610 20.05 -3.66 -6.81
N ASN A 611 20.34 -3.01 -5.69
CA ASN A 611 20.46 -1.56 -5.59
C ASN A 611 19.22 -0.84 -6.16
N ASP A 612 19.39 0.18 -7.00
CA ASP A 612 18.28 0.92 -7.61
C ASP A 612 17.36 0.07 -8.49
N HIS A 613 17.85 -1.03 -9.08
CA HIS A 613 17.00 -1.94 -9.86
C HIS A 613 15.94 -2.66 -9.01
N THR A 614 16.03 -2.66 -7.67
CA THR A 614 14.91 -3.12 -6.81
C THR A 614 13.61 -2.35 -7.07
N ASN A 615 13.68 -1.11 -7.61
CA ASN A 615 12.53 -0.34 -8.07
C ASN A 615 11.70 -1.07 -9.16
N LEU A 616 12.30 -2.00 -9.91
CA LEU A 616 11.67 -2.78 -10.98
C LEU A 616 10.88 -3.99 -10.47
N CYS A 617 11.06 -4.40 -9.20
CA CYS A 617 10.16 -5.38 -8.57
C CYS A 617 8.81 -4.78 -8.17
N SER A 618 8.74 -3.45 -8.00
CA SER A 618 7.52 -2.81 -7.57
C SER A 618 6.60 -2.55 -8.75
N ASP A 619 5.54 -3.33 -8.84
CA ASP A 619 4.46 -3.16 -9.83
C ASP A 619 3.54 -1.94 -9.50
N TRP A 620 4.00 -1.03 -8.62
CA TRP A 620 3.31 0.22 -8.26
C TRP A 620 2.98 1.01 -9.54
N SER A 621 1.69 0.96 -9.91
CA SER A 621 1.08 1.64 -11.06
C SER A 621 2.04 1.88 -12.23
N GLY A 622 2.42 0.82 -12.96
CA GLY A 622 3.38 0.89 -14.08
C GLY A 622 3.13 2.05 -15.05
N ASN A 623 1.86 2.46 -15.25
CA ASN A 623 1.47 3.65 -16.00
C ASN A 623 2.21 4.95 -15.60
N LEU A 624 2.54 5.14 -14.30
CA LEU A 624 3.29 6.29 -13.81
C LEU A 624 4.79 6.19 -14.13
N LYS A 625 5.34 4.97 -14.19
CA LYS A 625 6.77 4.71 -14.38
C LYS A 625 7.22 4.83 -15.85
N LYS A 626 6.33 4.59 -16.82
CA LYS A 626 6.66 4.65 -18.26
C LYS A 626 7.92 3.82 -18.57
N TYR A 627 8.90 4.41 -19.26
CA TYR A 627 10.20 3.79 -19.53
C TYR A 627 10.92 3.25 -18.29
N SER A 628 10.78 3.86 -17.11
CA SER A 628 11.48 3.42 -15.89
C SER A 628 10.97 2.09 -15.30
N TYR A 629 9.91 1.50 -15.87
CA TYR A 629 9.50 0.11 -15.60
C TYR A 629 9.87 -0.87 -16.73
N CYS A 630 10.35 -0.40 -17.88
CA CYS A 630 10.87 -1.29 -18.91
C CYS A 630 12.14 -1.99 -18.43
N LEU A 631 12.25 -3.29 -18.68
CA LEU A 631 13.42 -4.09 -18.32
C LEU A 631 14.70 -3.52 -18.96
N PRO A 632 15.77 -3.23 -18.20
CA PRO A 632 17.06 -2.85 -18.78
C PRO A 632 17.62 -4.02 -19.59
N ILE A 633 17.69 -3.85 -20.92
CA ILE A 633 18.19 -4.85 -21.87
C ILE A 633 19.37 -4.24 -22.61
N SER A 634 20.52 -4.91 -22.61
CA SER A 634 21.62 -4.56 -23.50
C SER A 634 21.61 -5.47 -24.74
N GLY A 635 22.20 -5.01 -25.83
CA GLY A 635 22.28 -5.81 -27.05
C GLY A 635 22.98 -5.11 -28.19
N ARG A 636 23.28 -5.88 -29.23
CA ARG A 636 23.91 -5.41 -30.46
C ARG A 636 22.86 -4.87 -31.43
N LYS A 637 23.28 -3.88 -32.21
CA LYS A 637 22.52 -3.23 -33.29
C LYS A 637 23.22 -3.34 -34.65
N ASP A 638 24.41 -3.95 -34.69
CA ASP A 638 25.30 -3.92 -35.84
C ASP A 638 25.12 -5.14 -36.77
N THR A 639 25.60 -4.99 -38.01
CA THR A 639 25.55 -6.04 -39.05
C THR A 639 26.95 -6.64 -39.25
N PRO A 640 27.07 -7.94 -39.58
CA PRO A 640 25.99 -8.86 -39.94
C PRO A 640 25.25 -9.50 -38.75
N PHE A 641 25.60 -9.18 -37.51
CA PHE A 641 25.04 -9.87 -36.33
C PHE A 641 23.51 -9.78 -36.23
N CYS A 642 22.94 -8.61 -36.52
CA CYS A 642 21.51 -8.38 -36.56
C CYS A 642 20.90 -8.42 -37.99
N GLU A 643 21.54 -9.06 -38.97
CA GLU A 643 21.09 -8.99 -40.37
C GLU A 643 19.73 -9.67 -40.62
N THR A 644 19.42 -10.75 -39.89
CA THR A 644 18.15 -11.49 -39.96
C THR A 644 17.57 -11.74 -38.57
N PRO A 645 17.03 -10.72 -37.89
CA PRO A 645 16.60 -10.81 -36.50
C PRO A 645 15.28 -11.59 -36.36
N ASP A 646 15.28 -12.71 -35.62
CA ASP A 646 14.10 -13.52 -35.31
C ASP A 646 13.88 -13.58 -33.78
N ARG A 647 12.63 -13.66 -33.33
CA ARG A 647 12.29 -13.81 -31.91
C ARG A 647 12.78 -15.16 -31.36
N LEU A 648 12.95 -16.16 -32.22
CA LEU A 648 13.50 -17.47 -31.88
C LEU A 648 14.97 -17.44 -31.47
N ASP A 649 15.72 -16.38 -31.83
CA ASP A 649 17.09 -16.17 -31.37
C ASP A 649 17.14 -16.02 -29.83
N LEU A 650 16.08 -15.44 -29.26
CA LEU A 650 15.95 -15.17 -27.82
C LEU A 650 15.75 -16.43 -26.97
N LEU A 651 15.38 -17.56 -27.60
CA LEU A 651 15.18 -18.84 -26.90
C LEU A 651 16.48 -19.64 -26.71
N ASN A 652 17.61 -19.18 -27.26
CA ASN A 652 18.91 -19.87 -27.19
C ASN A 652 20.06 -18.92 -26.78
N LEU A 653 19.75 -17.96 -25.91
CA LEU A 653 20.71 -16.96 -25.44
C LEU A 653 21.83 -17.59 -24.58
N ARG A 654 23.08 -17.23 -24.87
CA ARG A 654 24.26 -17.66 -24.10
C ARG A 654 24.78 -16.58 -23.14
N SER A 655 24.36 -15.33 -23.33
CA SER A 655 24.71 -14.15 -22.52
C SER A 655 23.91 -12.94 -23.03
N SER A 656 23.59 -11.96 -22.16
CA SER A 656 22.99 -10.67 -22.56
C SER A 656 23.77 -9.97 -23.69
N LYS A 657 25.11 -10.06 -23.67
CA LYS A 657 26.00 -9.52 -24.72
C LYS A 657 25.84 -10.15 -26.11
N SER A 658 25.01 -11.19 -26.23
CA SER A 658 24.66 -11.86 -27.50
C SER A 658 23.23 -11.60 -27.97
N ILE A 659 22.48 -10.69 -27.32
CA ILE A 659 21.15 -10.29 -27.78
C ILE A 659 21.27 -9.37 -29.01
N CYS A 660 20.49 -9.64 -30.05
CA CYS A 660 20.23 -8.67 -31.10
C CYS A 660 19.01 -7.82 -30.71
N TYR A 661 19.15 -6.49 -30.69
CA TYR A 661 18.04 -5.57 -30.35
C TYR A 661 16.82 -5.81 -31.25
N ALA A 662 17.02 -5.97 -32.55
CA ALA A 662 15.93 -6.19 -33.49
C ALA A 662 15.21 -7.55 -33.32
N SER A 663 15.82 -8.55 -32.68
CA SER A 663 15.12 -9.81 -32.30
C SER A 663 14.13 -9.57 -31.15
N VAL A 664 14.45 -8.67 -30.21
CA VAL A 664 13.52 -8.21 -29.16
C VAL A 664 12.40 -7.35 -29.77
N LEU A 665 12.73 -6.49 -30.73
CA LEU A 665 11.71 -5.74 -31.48
C LEU A 665 10.79 -6.66 -32.30
N HIS A 666 11.29 -7.77 -32.86
CA HIS A 666 10.48 -8.75 -33.57
C HIS A 666 9.50 -9.47 -32.62
N MET A 667 9.96 -9.79 -31.40
CA MET A 667 9.08 -10.32 -30.35
C MET A 667 7.96 -9.32 -29.99
N LEU A 668 8.31 -8.05 -29.70
CA LEU A 668 7.33 -6.99 -29.41
C LEU A 668 6.34 -6.78 -30.56
N LEU A 669 6.82 -6.74 -31.80
CA LEU A 669 6.00 -6.52 -32.98
C LEU A 669 4.88 -7.56 -33.11
N VAL A 670 5.21 -8.85 -32.99
CA VAL A 670 4.22 -9.91 -33.19
C VAL A 670 3.20 -9.94 -32.04
N GLU A 671 3.63 -9.88 -30.78
CA GLU A 671 2.69 -9.92 -29.65
C GLU A 671 1.69 -8.76 -29.70
N VAL A 672 2.18 -7.53 -29.91
CA VAL A 672 1.31 -6.35 -29.90
C VAL A 672 0.38 -6.36 -31.12
N TYR A 673 0.82 -6.86 -32.26
CA TYR A 673 -0.03 -7.01 -33.45
C TYR A 673 -1.15 -8.05 -33.22
N GLU A 674 -0.83 -9.23 -32.68
CA GLU A 674 -1.84 -10.26 -32.36
C GLU A 674 -2.85 -9.77 -31.32
N GLU A 675 -2.41 -9.14 -30.22
CA GLU A 675 -3.33 -8.63 -29.20
C GLU A 675 -4.19 -7.47 -29.70
N LEU A 676 -3.67 -6.61 -30.58
CA LEU A 676 -4.49 -5.59 -31.25
C LEU A 676 -5.61 -6.24 -32.08
N GLN A 677 -5.32 -7.29 -32.85
CA GLN A 677 -6.36 -8.01 -33.59
C GLN A 677 -7.38 -8.68 -32.66
N ALA A 678 -6.92 -9.37 -31.61
CA ALA A 678 -7.78 -10.07 -30.64
C ALA A 678 -8.72 -9.12 -29.88
N THR A 679 -8.27 -7.89 -29.60
CA THR A 679 -9.08 -6.84 -28.95
C THR A 679 -9.99 -6.06 -29.91
N GLY A 680 -10.03 -6.44 -31.20
CA GLY A 680 -10.91 -5.83 -32.21
C GLY A 680 -10.36 -4.56 -32.86
N ASN A 681 -9.07 -4.27 -32.68
CA ASN A 681 -8.40 -3.18 -33.39
C ASN A 681 -8.01 -3.60 -34.81
N THR A 682 -7.76 -2.61 -35.68
CA THR A 682 -7.20 -2.85 -37.03
C THR A 682 -5.75 -2.35 -37.07
N PRO A 683 -4.77 -3.18 -36.66
CA PRO A 683 -3.36 -2.84 -36.73
C PRO A 683 -2.83 -2.93 -38.17
N PHE A 684 -1.73 -2.24 -38.44
CA PHE A 684 -1.01 -2.28 -39.71
C PHE A 684 0.45 -1.83 -39.55
N LEU A 685 1.38 -2.32 -40.37
CA LEU A 685 2.79 -1.89 -40.30
C LEU A 685 2.95 -0.47 -40.82
N ALA A 686 3.61 0.36 -40.03
CA ALA A 686 3.93 1.76 -40.30
C ALA A 686 5.46 2.01 -40.30
N PHE A 687 5.85 3.23 -40.66
CA PHE A 687 7.19 3.81 -40.47
C PHE A 687 8.38 2.84 -40.65
N GLY A 688 9.19 2.60 -39.61
CA GLY A 688 10.43 1.82 -39.64
C GLY A 688 10.19 0.32 -39.83
N SER A 689 9.14 -0.23 -39.23
CA SER A 689 8.72 -1.62 -39.46
C SER A 689 8.34 -1.86 -40.93
N LEU A 690 7.53 -0.97 -41.51
CA LEU A 690 7.15 -1.03 -42.92
C LEU A 690 8.37 -0.83 -43.84
N LEU A 691 9.30 0.04 -43.46
CA LEU A 691 10.53 0.28 -44.19
C LEU A 691 11.43 -0.97 -44.22
N GLY A 692 11.54 -1.69 -43.10
CA GLY A 692 12.22 -2.98 -43.01
C GLY A 692 11.57 -4.05 -43.89
N ALA A 693 10.25 -4.18 -43.79
CA ALA A 693 9.44 -5.11 -44.60
C ALA A 693 9.64 -4.89 -46.12
N VAL A 694 9.64 -3.63 -46.56
CA VAL A 694 9.78 -3.26 -47.98
C VAL A 694 11.22 -3.38 -48.49
N ARG A 695 12.24 -3.11 -47.66
CA ARG A 695 13.65 -3.23 -48.05
C ARG A 695 14.14 -4.68 -48.08
N ASN A 696 14.08 -5.35 -46.92
CA ASN A 696 14.78 -6.61 -46.66
C ASN A 696 13.85 -7.74 -46.21
N LYS A 697 12.56 -7.46 -45.94
CA LYS A 697 11.61 -8.38 -45.28
C LYS A 697 12.02 -8.76 -43.85
N THR A 698 12.68 -7.85 -43.15
CA THR A 698 13.14 -8.00 -41.75
C THR A 698 12.86 -6.70 -41.00
N LEU A 699 13.00 -6.69 -39.68
CA LEU A 699 13.14 -5.41 -38.95
C LEU A 699 14.50 -4.75 -39.23
N ILE A 700 14.60 -3.46 -38.94
CA ILE A 700 15.82 -2.66 -39.12
C ILE A 700 16.77 -2.91 -37.94
N PRO A 701 18.03 -3.32 -38.15
CA PRO A 701 18.94 -3.68 -37.06
C PRO A 701 19.44 -2.49 -36.22
N PHE A 702 19.53 -1.30 -36.82
CA PHE A 702 20.17 -0.11 -36.24
C PHE A 702 19.22 0.83 -35.50
N THR A 703 18.18 0.30 -34.84
CA THR A 703 17.09 1.12 -34.26
C THR A 703 16.65 0.58 -32.89
N GLU A 704 16.01 1.45 -32.11
CA GLU A 704 15.49 1.20 -30.77
C GLU A 704 14.00 0.80 -30.76
N ASP A 705 13.33 0.98 -31.89
CA ASP A 705 11.88 1.04 -32.06
C ASP A 705 11.32 0.12 -33.17
N ALA A 706 10.17 -0.48 -32.89
CA ALA A 706 9.25 -1.01 -33.91
C ALA A 706 8.00 -0.11 -34.01
N ASP A 707 7.38 -0.05 -35.18
CA ASP A 707 6.21 0.81 -35.44
C ASP A 707 4.98 0.01 -35.90
N ILE A 708 3.87 0.13 -35.18
CA ILE A 708 2.54 -0.33 -35.63
C ILE A 708 1.61 0.88 -35.68
N GLY A 709 0.85 1.02 -36.76
CA GLY A 709 -0.30 1.92 -36.81
C GLY A 709 -1.59 1.18 -36.46
N PHE A 710 -2.60 1.88 -35.94
CA PHE A 710 -3.95 1.34 -35.73
C PHE A 710 -5.02 2.31 -36.26
N VAL A 711 -6.15 1.78 -36.73
CA VAL A 711 -7.24 2.60 -37.31
C VAL A 711 -8.25 3.04 -36.25
N GLY A 712 -8.53 4.34 -36.20
CA GLY A 712 -9.55 4.92 -35.32
C GLY A 712 -9.06 5.12 -33.89
N ASP A 713 -10.00 5.16 -32.93
CA ASP A 713 -9.68 5.09 -31.50
C ASP A 713 -9.35 3.66 -31.09
N LEU A 714 -8.45 3.50 -30.12
CA LEU A 714 -8.02 2.20 -29.61
C LEU A 714 -9.20 1.52 -28.89
N GLN A 715 -9.64 0.38 -29.43
CA GLN A 715 -10.74 -0.41 -28.88
C GLN A 715 -10.25 -1.25 -27.71
N GLN A 716 -11.05 -1.30 -26.64
CA GLN A 716 -10.81 -2.12 -25.44
C GLN A 716 -9.41 -1.92 -24.83
N GLU A 717 -8.97 -0.66 -24.69
CA GLU A 717 -7.64 -0.28 -24.20
C GLU A 717 -7.20 -1.05 -22.93
N ASP A 718 -8.03 -1.09 -21.89
CA ASP A 718 -7.67 -1.78 -20.64
C ASP A 718 -7.55 -3.29 -20.83
N ALA A 719 -8.38 -3.91 -21.68
CA ALA A 719 -8.28 -5.34 -22.00
C ALA A 719 -6.99 -5.66 -22.79
N LEU A 720 -6.59 -4.77 -23.71
CA LEU A 720 -5.31 -4.87 -24.43
C LEU A 720 -4.11 -4.74 -23.46
N ARG A 721 -4.15 -3.75 -22.55
CA ARG A 721 -3.12 -3.54 -21.55
C ARG A 721 -3.03 -4.71 -20.57
N ASP A 722 -4.15 -5.31 -20.18
CA ASP A 722 -4.22 -6.51 -19.35
C ASP A 722 -3.69 -7.76 -20.07
N ALA A 723 -4.05 -7.97 -21.34
CA ALA A 723 -3.55 -9.09 -22.14
C ALA A 723 -2.02 -9.02 -22.31
N LEU A 724 -1.50 -7.83 -22.64
CA LEU A 724 -0.06 -7.56 -22.71
C LEU A 724 0.62 -7.76 -21.35
N ARG A 725 0.02 -7.30 -20.24
CA ARG A 725 0.54 -7.54 -18.88
C ARG A 725 0.56 -9.03 -18.53
N ARG A 726 -0.48 -9.80 -18.86
CA ARG A 726 -0.54 -11.27 -18.68
C ARG A 726 0.47 -12.02 -19.53
N LYS A 727 1.12 -11.37 -20.50
CA LYS A 727 2.26 -11.87 -21.28
C LYS A 727 3.61 -11.28 -20.84
N GLY A 728 3.63 -10.43 -19.81
CA GLY A 728 4.83 -9.78 -19.28
C GLY A 728 5.35 -8.60 -20.13
N TYR A 729 4.46 -7.87 -20.78
CA TYR A 729 4.76 -6.61 -21.47
C TYR A 729 4.20 -5.41 -20.70
N HIS A 730 4.91 -4.29 -20.79
CA HIS A 730 4.48 -3.04 -20.20
C HIS A 730 4.03 -2.07 -21.29
N MET A 731 2.72 -1.77 -21.31
CA MET A 731 2.11 -0.76 -22.18
C MET A 731 1.81 0.52 -21.41
N PHE A 732 2.22 1.67 -21.94
CA PHE A 732 2.06 3.00 -21.32
C PHE A 732 1.85 4.10 -22.36
N PHE A 733 1.30 5.25 -21.92
CA PHE A 733 1.12 6.42 -22.78
C PHE A 733 2.18 7.49 -22.52
N MET A 734 2.80 7.99 -23.59
CA MET A 734 3.76 9.09 -23.55
C MET A 734 3.79 9.81 -24.91
N ASN A 735 2.87 10.75 -25.11
CA ASN A 735 2.51 11.39 -26.39
C ASN A 735 1.84 10.43 -27.41
N ILE A 736 2.30 9.19 -27.48
CA ILE A 736 1.66 8.04 -28.13
C ILE A 736 1.65 6.86 -27.19
N TRP A 737 0.89 5.82 -27.53
CA TRP A 737 0.96 4.53 -26.86
C TRP A 737 2.29 3.83 -27.18
N ARG A 738 2.90 3.22 -26.17
CA ARG A 738 4.17 2.49 -26.27
C ARG A 738 4.09 1.16 -25.55
N VAL A 739 4.86 0.19 -26.03
CA VAL A 739 5.02 -1.13 -25.39
C VAL A 739 6.50 -1.50 -25.27
N CYS A 740 6.92 -2.05 -24.13
CA CYS A 740 8.25 -2.59 -23.91
C CYS A 740 8.20 -3.91 -23.10
N VAL A 741 9.32 -4.60 -22.98
CA VAL A 741 9.45 -5.82 -22.16
C VAL A 741 9.41 -5.44 -20.67
N ALA A 742 8.57 -6.10 -19.87
CA ALA A 742 8.47 -5.86 -18.44
C ALA A 742 9.40 -6.77 -17.61
N PRO A 743 9.70 -6.42 -16.35
CA PRO A 743 10.38 -7.27 -15.37
C PRO A 743 9.74 -8.65 -15.15
N THR A 744 8.43 -8.75 -15.41
CA THR A 744 7.64 -9.98 -15.29
C THR A 744 7.63 -10.83 -16.56
N HIS A 745 8.34 -10.44 -17.63
CA HIS A 745 8.40 -11.23 -18.86
C HIS A 745 9.01 -12.62 -18.63
N PRO A 746 8.50 -13.71 -19.25
CA PRO A 746 9.08 -15.03 -19.08
C PRO A 746 10.58 -15.13 -19.40
N LEU A 747 11.08 -14.36 -20.38
CA LEU A 747 12.49 -14.31 -20.74
C LEU A 747 13.29 -13.25 -19.95
N ALA A 748 12.71 -12.58 -18.94
CA ALA A 748 13.32 -11.43 -18.28
C ALA A 748 14.70 -11.76 -17.66
N GLY A 749 14.89 -12.91 -17.01
CA GLY A 749 16.19 -13.30 -16.47
C GLY A 749 17.29 -13.57 -17.51
N TYR A 750 16.93 -13.79 -18.78
CA TYR A 750 17.90 -13.89 -19.89
C TYR A 750 18.12 -12.57 -20.63
N LEU A 751 17.11 -11.69 -20.66
CA LEU A 751 17.16 -10.40 -21.35
C LEU A 751 17.78 -9.29 -20.50
N TYR A 752 17.66 -9.38 -19.16
CA TYR A 752 18.11 -8.38 -18.21
C TYR A 752 19.64 -8.17 -18.22
N ASP A 753 20.06 -6.90 -18.27
CA ASP A 753 21.45 -6.49 -18.02
C ASP A 753 21.56 -5.67 -16.72
N PRO A 754 22.12 -6.23 -15.63
CA PRO A 754 22.29 -5.52 -14.36
C PRO A 754 23.36 -4.41 -14.38
N SER A 755 24.12 -4.25 -15.48
CA SER A 755 25.15 -3.21 -15.61
C SER A 755 24.63 -1.89 -16.21
N LEU A 756 23.40 -1.87 -16.73
CA LEU A 756 22.72 -0.65 -17.17
C LEU A 756 22.11 0.12 -15.99
N PRO A 757 21.80 1.42 -16.12
CA PRO A 757 20.95 2.14 -15.16
C PRO A 757 19.49 1.64 -15.23
N ILE A 758 18.59 2.20 -14.40
CA ILE A 758 17.15 2.11 -14.69
C ILE A 758 16.90 2.73 -16.07
N THR A 759 16.07 2.08 -16.88
CA THR A 759 15.80 2.46 -18.26
C THR A 759 15.39 3.93 -18.43
N GLU A 760 16.24 4.68 -19.12
CA GLU A 760 15.98 6.05 -19.56
C GLU A 760 15.02 6.08 -20.77
N GLU A 761 14.47 7.25 -21.07
CA GLU A 761 13.56 7.40 -22.20
C GLU A 761 14.23 6.97 -23.52
N TYR A 762 13.55 6.10 -24.29
CA TYR A 762 13.99 5.60 -25.59
C TYR A 762 15.29 4.74 -25.59
N ALA A 763 15.81 4.32 -24.43
CA ALA A 763 17.08 3.59 -24.32
C ALA A 763 16.98 2.05 -24.51
N VAL A 764 15.77 1.49 -24.35
CA VAL A 764 15.43 0.06 -24.40
C VAL A 764 14.81 -0.32 -25.76
N PRO A 765 14.70 -1.61 -26.15
CA PRO A 765 13.79 -2.00 -27.22
C PRO A 765 12.33 -1.68 -26.85
N TYR A 766 11.66 -0.85 -27.66
CA TYR A 766 10.24 -0.50 -27.48
C TYR A 766 9.47 -0.56 -28.81
N LEU A 767 8.15 -0.42 -28.73
CA LEU A 767 7.24 -0.38 -29.87
C LEU A 767 6.33 0.85 -29.75
N ASP A 768 6.26 1.65 -30.81
CA ASP A 768 5.41 2.83 -30.95
C ASP A 768 4.09 2.49 -31.67
N LEU A 769 2.98 2.94 -31.10
CA LEU A 769 1.61 2.75 -31.62
C LEU A 769 1.04 4.08 -32.14
N TYR A 770 0.86 4.19 -33.45
CA TYR A 770 0.42 5.42 -34.13
C TYR A 770 -1.05 5.39 -34.53
N LYS A 771 -1.82 6.38 -34.09
CA LYS A 771 -3.22 6.52 -34.51
C LYS A 771 -3.34 6.89 -36.00
N MET A 772 -4.23 6.22 -36.74
CA MET A 772 -4.62 6.59 -38.10
C MET A 772 -6.14 6.84 -38.22
N GLU A 773 -6.53 8.03 -38.64
CA GLU A 773 -7.93 8.48 -38.68
C GLU A 773 -8.37 8.92 -40.09
N GLN A 774 -9.59 8.56 -40.49
CA GLN A 774 -10.19 9.06 -41.73
C GLN A 774 -10.89 10.41 -41.48
N LYS A 775 -10.50 11.45 -42.22
CA LYS A 775 -11.15 12.76 -42.19
C LYS A 775 -12.44 12.74 -43.00
N LYS A 776 -13.35 13.69 -42.71
CA LYS A 776 -14.64 13.87 -43.42
C LYS A 776 -14.52 14.05 -44.94
N ASN A 777 -13.35 14.42 -45.46
CA ASN A 777 -13.08 14.54 -46.91
C ASN A 777 -12.47 13.27 -47.53
N GLY A 778 -12.51 12.14 -46.82
CA GLY A 778 -12.00 10.83 -47.25
C GLY A 778 -10.48 10.64 -47.06
N GLY A 779 -9.70 11.71 -46.88
CA GLY A 779 -8.27 11.62 -46.65
C GLY A 779 -7.89 11.19 -45.22
N TRP A 780 -6.75 10.53 -45.07
CA TRP A 780 -6.31 9.92 -43.81
C TRP A 780 -5.22 10.74 -43.10
N ASN A 781 -5.36 10.91 -41.79
CA ASN A 781 -4.32 11.44 -40.90
C ASN A 781 -3.57 10.27 -40.27
N VAL A 782 -2.25 10.38 -40.13
CA VAL A 782 -1.44 9.47 -39.30
C VAL A 782 -0.73 10.33 -38.25
N GLU A 783 -0.69 9.84 -37.01
CA GLU A 783 -0.05 10.52 -35.91
C GLU A 783 1.46 10.76 -36.17
N PHE A 784 2.00 11.85 -35.62
CA PHE A 784 3.40 12.30 -35.77
C PHE A 784 3.94 12.48 -37.22
N TRP A 785 3.10 12.32 -38.25
CA TRP A 785 3.48 12.47 -39.66
C TRP A 785 3.93 13.89 -40.04
N LYS A 786 5.22 14.07 -40.33
CA LYS A 786 5.84 15.34 -40.78
C LYS A 786 6.28 15.29 -42.25
N GLY A 787 5.32 15.23 -43.17
CA GLY A 787 5.58 15.23 -44.62
C GLY A 787 5.65 16.65 -45.23
N ASN A 788 6.65 16.91 -46.08
CA ASN A 788 6.91 18.23 -46.72
C ASN A 788 5.77 18.80 -47.59
N HIS A 789 4.73 18.01 -47.92
CA HIS A 789 3.65 18.42 -48.83
C HIS A 789 2.24 18.02 -48.32
N GLY A 790 2.02 18.09 -47.00
CA GLY A 790 0.69 17.98 -46.38
C GLY A 790 0.51 16.75 -45.47
N ARG A 791 -0.31 16.92 -44.42
CA ARG A 791 -0.59 15.92 -43.36
C ARG A 791 -1.74 14.96 -43.70
N VAL A 792 -1.88 14.55 -44.97
CA VAL A 792 -3.04 13.73 -45.40
C VAL A 792 -2.65 12.72 -46.49
N LEU A 793 -2.94 11.43 -46.26
CA LEU A 793 -2.87 10.37 -47.27
C LEU A 793 -4.20 10.27 -48.06
N PRO A 794 -4.17 10.11 -49.39
CA PRO A 794 -5.38 9.85 -50.18
C PRO A 794 -5.99 8.48 -49.86
N ASP A 795 -7.32 8.35 -49.87
CA ASP A 795 -8.02 7.09 -49.55
C ASP A 795 -7.55 5.91 -50.41
N HIS A 796 -7.43 6.10 -51.72
CA HIS A 796 -6.92 5.10 -52.68
C HIS A 796 -5.44 4.74 -52.51
N LYS A 797 -4.73 5.33 -51.54
CA LYS A 797 -3.36 4.95 -51.14
C LYS A 797 -3.34 4.21 -49.79
N VAL A 798 -4.48 4.17 -49.10
CA VAL A 798 -4.67 3.53 -47.79
C VAL A 798 -5.55 2.29 -47.93
N LYS A 799 -6.69 2.38 -48.63
CA LYS A 799 -7.67 1.30 -48.82
C LYS A 799 -7.72 0.77 -50.26
N PRO A 800 -8.02 -0.53 -50.48
CA PRO A 800 -8.06 -1.58 -49.45
C PRO A 800 -6.67 -1.80 -48.84
N PHE A 801 -6.57 -2.36 -47.64
CA PHE A 801 -5.25 -2.66 -47.07
C PHE A 801 -4.53 -3.70 -47.95
N SER A 802 -3.20 -3.65 -47.97
CA SER A 802 -2.34 -4.61 -48.65
C SER A 802 -1.45 -5.32 -47.63
N GLN A 803 -0.81 -6.43 -48.00
CA GLN A 803 0.05 -7.18 -47.09
C GLN A 803 1.53 -7.03 -47.45
N VAL A 804 2.37 -7.04 -46.42
CA VAL A 804 3.83 -7.13 -46.50
C VAL A 804 4.32 -8.26 -45.59
N THR A 805 5.60 -8.64 -45.71
CA THR A 805 6.18 -9.73 -44.91
C THR A 805 7.38 -9.27 -44.09
N ILE A 806 7.45 -9.71 -42.84
CA ILE A 806 8.65 -9.68 -42.00
C ILE A 806 8.93 -11.12 -41.57
N ASN A 807 10.15 -11.61 -41.83
CA ASN A 807 10.58 -12.99 -41.53
C ASN A 807 9.66 -14.11 -42.08
N GLY A 808 8.87 -13.79 -43.11
CA GLY A 808 7.88 -14.70 -43.71
C GLY A 808 6.48 -14.65 -43.08
N MET A 809 6.29 -13.92 -41.98
CA MET A 809 4.96 -13.63 -41.41
C MET A 809 4.30 -12.48 -42.17
N GLU A 810 3.01 -12.61 -42.49
CA GLU A 810 2.22 -11.59 -43.19
C GLU A 810 1.64 -10.57 -42.20
N PHE A 811 1.72 -9.30 -42.56
CA PHE A 811 1.12 -8.19 -41.82
C PHE A 811 0.42 -7.23 -42.78
N ASP A 812 -0.71 -6.67 -42.35
CA ASP A 812 -1.41 -5.65 -43.11
C ASP A 812 -0.63 -4.33 -43.10
N THR A 813 -0.84 -3.55 -44.16
CA THR A 813 -0.33 -2.19 -44.33
C THR A 813 -1.24 -1.43 -45.31
N VAL A 814 -0.94 -0.17 -45.55
CA VAL A 814 -1.68 0.67 -46.51
C VAL A 814 -1.63 0.09 -47.93
N TYR A 815 -2.60 0.44 -48.79
CA TYR A 815 -2.66 -0.03 -50.18
C TYR A 815 -1.36 0.22 -50.98
N ASP A 816 -0.68 1.35 -50.75
CA ASP A 816 0.58 1.70 -51.43
C ASP A 816 1.71 2.00 -50.42
N PRO A 817 2.42 0.96 -49.94
CA PRO A 817 3.54 1.11 -49.01
C PRO A 817 4.67 2.00 -49.55
N LYS A 818 4.90 1.94 -50.87
CA LYS A 818 5.96 2.73 -51.51
C LYS A 818 5.62 4.22 -51.47
N TYR A 819 4.36 4.59 -51.70
CA TYR A 819 3.89 5.96 -51.55
C TYR A 819 3.99 6.44 -50.10
N PHE A 820 3.59 5.61 -49.13
CA PHE A 820 3.71 5.91 -47.69
C PHE A 820 5.17 6.22 -47.31
N LEU A 821 6.10 5.29 -47.61
CA LEU A 821 7.51 5.45 -47.28
C LEU A 821 8.17 6.62 -48.03
N THR A 822 7.82 6.85 -49.30
CA THR A 822 8.29 8.02 -50.07
C THR A 822 7.87 9.34 -49.42
N LYS A 823 6.70 9.39 -48.78
CA LYS A 823 6.18 10.59 -48.10
C LYS A 823 6.67 10.75 -46.67
N ALA A 824 7.00 9.64 -45.98
CA ALA A 824 7.58 9.65 -44.64
C ALA A 824 9.08 9.94 -44.63
N TYR A 825 9.85 9.34 -45.54
CA TYR A 825 11.32 9.37 -45.53
C TYR A 825 11.97 10.05 -46.75
N GLY A 826 11.18 10.45 -47.76
CA GLY A 826 11.67 11.02 -49.02
C GLY A 826 11.87 9.96 -50.11
N SER A 827 12.17 10.40 -51.34
CA SER A 827 12.29 9.51 -52.50
C SER A 827 13.49 8.57 -52.47
N ASP A 828 14.48 8.84 -51.62
CA ASP A 828 15.68 8.01 -51.46
C ASP A 828 15.56 7.00 -50.30
N TYR A 829 14.35 6.76 -49.78
CA TYR A 829 14.06 5.83 -48.68
C TYR A 829 14.54 4.39 -48.89
N MET A 830 14.86 3.96 -50.11
CA MET A 830 15.48 2.65 -50.34
C MET A 830 16.98 2.61 -49.97
N THR A 831 17.62 3.77 -49.79
CA THR A 831 19.04 3.87 -49.41
C THR A 831 19.17 3.80 -47.89
N PRO A 832 19.90 2.83 -47.31
CA PRO A 832 20.20 2.82 -45.89
C PRO A 832 20.98 4.08 -45.48
N LYS A 833 20.49 4.77 -44.45
CA LYS A 833 21.16 5.90 -43.80
C LYS A 833 21.27 5.53 -42.31
N PRO A 834 22.47 5.46 -41.73
CA PRO A 834 22.60 5.35 -40.28
C PRO A 834 21.93 6.54 -39.60
N ARG A 835 21.30 6.35 -38.43
CA ARG A 835 21.03 7.48 -37.52
C ARG A 835 22.41 8.08 -37.18
N SER A 836 22.57 9.40 -37.37
CA SER A 836 23.70 10.11 -36.76
C SER A 836 23.48 10.07 -35.25
N GLY A 837 24.40 9.43 -34.52
CA GLY A 837 24.36 9.33 -33.06
C GLY A 837 24.52 10.67 -32.36
#